data_AF-Q16620-F1
#
_entry.id   AF-Q16620-F1
#
_cell.length_a   1.000
_cell.length_b   1.000
_cell.length_c   1.000
_cell.angle_alpha   90.00
_cell.angle_beta   90.00
_cell.angle_gamma   90.00
#
_symmetry.space_group_name_H-M   'P 1'
#
loop_
_entity.id
_entity.type
_entity.pdbx_description
1 polymer ?
#
loop_
_entity_poly.entity_id
_entity_poly.type
_entity_poly.pdbx_seq_one_letter_code
_entity_poly.pdbx_strand_id
1 'polypeptide(L)'
;MSSWIRWHGPAMARLWGFCWLVVGFWRAAFACPTSCKCSASRIWCSDPSPGIVAFPRLEPNSVDPENITEIFIANQKRLEIINEDDVEAYVGLRNLTIVDSGLKFVAHKAFLKNSNLQHINFTRNKLTSLSRKHFRHLDLSELILVGNPFTCSCDIMWIKTLQEAKSSPDTQDLYCLNESSKNIPLANLQIPNCGLPSANLAAPNLTVEEGKSITLSCSVAGDPVPNMYWDVGNLVSKHMNETSHTQGSLRITNISSDDSGKQISCVAENLVGEDQDSVNLTVHFAPTITFLESPTSDHHWCIPFTVKGNPKPALQWFYNGAILNESKYICTKIHVTNHTEYHGCLQLDNPTHMNNGDYTLIAKNEYGKDEKQISAHFMGWPGIDDGANPNYPDVIYEDYGTAANDIGDTTNRSNEIPSTDVTDKTGREHLSVYAVVVIASVVGFCLLVMLFLLKLARHSKFGMKGPASVISNDDDSASPLHHISNGSNTPSSSEGGPDAVIIGMTKIPVIENPQYFGITNSQLKPDTFVQHIKRHNIVLKRELGEGAFGKVFLAECYNLCPEQDKILVAVKTLKDASDNARKDFHREAELLTNLQHEHIVKFYGVCVEGDPLIMVFEYMKHGDLNKFLRAHGPDAVLMAEGNPPTELTQSQMLHIAQQIAAGMVYLASQHFVHRDLATRNCLVGENLLVKIGDFGMSRDVYSTDYYRVGGHTMLPIRWMPPESIMYRKFTTESDVWSLGVVLWEIFTYGKQPWYQLSNNEVIECITQGRVLQRPRTCPQEVYELMLGCWQREPHMRKNIKGIHTLLQNLAKASPVYLDILG
;
A
#
# COMPACT_ATOMS: atom_id res chain seq x y z
N MET A 1 -2.13 -1.84 77.37
CA MET A 1 -2.01 -3.16 78.05
C MET A 1 -1.95 -4.20 76.94
N SER A 2 -0.74 -4.61 76.53
CA SER A 2 -0.14 -5.92 76.83
C SER A 2 -1.08 -7.10 76.55
N SER A 3 -0.72 -8.16 75.83
CA SER A 3 0.55 -8.57 75.23
C SER A 3 0.27 -9.93 74.55
N TRP A 4 0.83 -10.18 73.35
CA TRP A 4 1.71 -11.33 73.03
C TRP A 4 1.22 -12.78 73.35
N ILE A 5 1.44 -13.85 72.56
CA ILE A 5 2.75 -14.38 72.10
C ILE A 5 2.56 -15.74 71.35
N ARG A 6 3.30 -15.93 70.23
CA ARG A 6 4.00 -17.14 69.68
C ARG A 6 3.21 -18.47 69.41
N TRP A 7 3.61 -19.44 68.56
CA TRP A 7 4.93 -19.94 68.13
C TRP A 7 4.90 -20.72 66.77
N HIS A 8 5.96 -20.51 65.94
CA HIS A 8 6.82 -21.47 65.19
C HIS A 8 6.22 -22.43 64.13
N GLY A 9 6.84 -22.73 62.98
CA GLY A 9 8.24 -22.61 62.49
C GLY A 9 8.36 -23.18 61.04
N PRO A 10 9.56 -23.22 60.42
CA PRO A 10 9.80 -22.60 59.10
C PRO A 10 10.35 -23.54 58.00
N ALA A 11 10.21 -23.10 56.74
CA ALA A 11 11.08 -23.49 55.61
C ALA A 11 11.40 -22.26 54.74
N MET A 12 12.50 -21.60 55.15
CA MET A 12 13.52 -20.87 54.39
C MET A 12 13.18 -20.16 53.06
N ALA A 13 13.15 -18.83 53.15
CA ALA A 13 13.99 -17.90 52.39
C ALA A 13 14.01 -17.99 50.85
N ARG A 14 13.20 -17.12 50.21
CA ARG A 14 13.48 -16.36 48.96
C ARG A 14 12.12 -15.91 48.41
N LEU A 15 11.63 -14.72 48.76
CA LEU A 15 10.58 -14.00 47.98
C LEU A 15 10.22 -12.63 48.56
N TRP A 16 10.62 -12.30 49.79
CA TRP A 16 10.31 -11.00 50.43
C TRP A 16 11.32 -9.87 50.14
N GLY A 17 11.91 -9.87 48.94
CA GLY A 17 12.64 -8.73 48.37
C GLY A 17 11.91 -8.03 47.22
N PHE A 18 10.80 -8.59 46.74
CA PHE A 18 10.17 -8.15 45.48
C PHE A 18 9.20 -6.97 45.63
N CYS A 19 8.87 -6.54 46.85
CA CYS A 19 7.88 -5.47 47.08
C CYS A 19 8.47 -4.04 47.12
N TRP A 20 9.79 -3.88 46.96
CA TRP A 20 10.44 -2.58 46.72
C TRP A 20 11.10 -2.47 45.33
N LEU A 21 11.03 -3.54 44.53
CA LEU A 21 11.56 -3.55 43.16
C LEU A 21 10.50 -3.17 42.10
N VAL A 22 9.21 -3.38 42.36
CA VAL A 22 8.15 -3.12 41.36
C VAL A 22 7.81 -1.63 41.19
N VAL A 23 8.25 -0.75 42.12
CA VAL A 23 8.21 0.72 41.93
C VAL A 23 9.54 1.26 41.37
N GLY A 24 10.57 0.40 41.28
CA GLY A 24 11.89 0.68 40.70
C GLY A 24 12.08 0.19 39.25
N PHE A 25 11.08 -0.46 38.67
CA PHE A 25 11.15 -1.05 37.31
C PHE A 25 10.98 -0.04 36.15
N TRP A 26 10.81 1.25 36.44
CA TRP A 26 10.74 2.32 35.42
C TRP A 26 12.11 2.90 35.00
N ARG A 27 13.22 2.36 35.49
CA ARG A 27 14.59 2.86 35.22
C ARG A 27 15.54 1.87 34.54
N ALA A 28 15.05 0.74 34.03
CA ALA A 28 15.90 -0.24 33.37
C ALA A 28 15.23 -0.84 32.13
N ALA A 29 15.39 -0.20 30.96
CA ALA A 29 15.38 -0.82 29.63
C ALA A 29 15.64 0.16 28.45
N PHE A 30 15.74 1.46 28.68
CA PHE A 30 16.03 2.42 27.60
C PHE A 30 17.26 3.25 27.97
N ALA A 31 18.37 3.08 27.23
CA ALA A 31 19.59 3.87 27.40
C ALA A 31 19.41 5.27 26.79
N CYS A 32 18.47 6.01 27.38
CA CYS A 32 18.14 7.37 27.05
C CYS A 32 19.17 8.32 27.69
N PRO A 33 19.53 9.44 27.03
CA PRO A 33 20.37 10.46 27.65
C PRO A 33 19.84 10.91 29.02
N THR A 34 20.74 11.16 29.98
CA THR A 34 20.39 11.39 31.39
C THR A 34 19.42 12.56 31.66
N SER A 35 19.35 13.53 30.75
CA SER A 35 18.44 14.69 30.82
C SER A 35 17.18 14.53 29.95
N CYS A 36 16.94 13.33 29.41
CA CYS A 36 15.85 13.05 28.47
C CYS A 36 15.04 11.82 28.92
N LYS A 37 13.83 11.70 28.38
CA LYS A 37 12.95 10.54 28.47
C LYS A 37 12.77 9.98 27.06
N CYS A 38 12.86 8.67 26.90
CA CYS A 38 12.76 8.02 25.60
C CYS A 38 11.65 6.96 25.64
N SER A 39 10.94 6.81 24.52
CA SER A 39 10.03 5.69 24.23
C SER A 39 10.54 4.92 23.01
N ALA A 40 9.76 3.97 22.51
CA ALA A 40 10.10 3.21 21.30
C ALA A 40 10.20 4.08 20.02
N SER A 41 9.57 5.26 19.99
CA SER A 41 9.53 6.12 18.79
C SER A 41 9.78 7.61 19.06
N ARG A 42 9.94 8.02 20.34
CA ARG A 42 10.05 9.43 20.72
C ARG A 42 11.20 9.67 21.71
N ILE A 43 11.94 10.76 21.52
CA ILE A 43 12.90 11.30 22.50
C ILE A 43 12.37 12.64 23.01
N TRP A 44 12.37 12.85 24.32
CA TRP A 44 11.82 14.03 24.97
C TRP A 44 12.78 14.62 26.02
N CYS A 45 13.30 15.83 25.80
CA CYS A 45 14.25 16.52 26.67
C CYS A 45 13.70 17.87 27.13
N SER A 46 13.01 17.92 28.27
CA SER A 46 12.37 19.15 28.78
C SER A 46 12.95 19.69 30.09
N ASP A 47 13.73 18.89 30.82
CA ASP A 47 14.22 19.26 32.15
C ASP A 47 15.40 20.23 32.00
N PRO A 48 15.31 21.47 32.53
CA PRO A 48 16.31 22.52 32.28
C PRO A 48 17.58 22.35 33.12
N SER A 49 17.55 21.51 34.17
CA SER A 49 18.68 21.25 35.06
C SER A 49 18.93 19.74 35.22
N PRO A 50 20.10 19.22 34.84
CA PRO A 50 21.25 19.98 34.34
C PRO A 50 21.03 20.53 32.92
N GLY A 51 20.03 20.05 32.18
CA GLY A 51 19.83 20.35 30.77
C GLY A 51 20.89 19.71 29.87
N ILE A 52 20.74 19.80 28.55
CA ILE A 52 21.67 19.23 27.56
C ILE A 52 22.55 20.32 26.92
N VAL A 53 23.80 19.95 26.62
CA VAL A 53 24.79 20.81 25.92
C VAL A 53 25.00 20.39 24.46
N ALA A 54 24.57 19.19 24.11
CA ALA A 54 24.69 18.58 22.79
C ALA A 54 23.39 17.84 22.46
N PHE A 55 23.17 17.58 21.17
CA PHE A 55 21.99 16.87 20.69
C PHE A 55 21.91 15.46 21.33
N PRO A 56 20.72 15.00 21.77
CA PRO A 56 20.58 13.70 22.41
C PRO A 56 20.97 12.57 21.44
N ARG A 57 21.88 11.68 21.86
CA ARG A 57 22.26 10.45 21.13
C ARG A 57 21.88 9.24 21.97
N LEU A 58 21.19 8.28 21.37
CA LEU A 58 20.88 6.99 22.00
C LEU A 58 22.18 6.18 22.21
N GLU A 59 22.31 5.49 23.35
CA GLU A 59 23.46 4.60 23.52
C GLU A 59 23.35 3.39 22.56
N PRO A 60 24.47 2.82 22.10
CA PRO A 60 24.51 1.78 21.06
C PRO A 60 23.66 0.52 21.32
N ASN A 61 23.26 0.28 22.57
CA ASN A 61 22.51 -0.91 22.99
C ASN A 61 21.03 -0.62 23.32
N SER A 62 20.49 0.50 22.83
CA SER A 62 19.09 0.90 23.07
C SER A 62 18.21 0.75 21.83
N VAL A 63 17.01 1.34 21.86
CA VAL A 63 16.07 1.38 20.73
C VAL A 63 16.82 1.71 19.45
N ASP A 64 16.51 0.99 18.38
CA ASP A 64 17.10 1.28 17.07
C ASP A 64 16.80 2.74 16.70
N PRO A 65 17.81 3.61 16.51
CA PRO A 65 17.58 5.02 16.20
C PRO A 65 16.75 5.22 14.92
N GLU A 66 16.68 4.22 14.04
CA GLU A 66 15.80 4.19 12.86
C GLU A 66 14.30 4.23 13.22
N ASN A 67 13.91 3.76 14.42
CA ASN A 67 12.51 3.74 14.88
C ASN A 67 12.05 5.06 15.49
N ILE A 68 12.96 5.99 15.79
CA ILE A 68 12.61 7.29 16.37
C ILE A 68 12.02 8.18 15.27
N THR A 69 10.73 8.45 15.38
CA THR A 69 9.99 9.31 14.45
C THR A 69 9.81 10.73 14.97
N GLU A 70 10.03 10.97 16.27
CA GLU A 70 9.88 12.28 16.89
C GLU A 70 10.95 12.61 17.94
N ILE A 71 11.52 13.81 17.85
CA ILE A 71 12.45 14.35 18.85
C ILE A 71 11.91 15.70 19.32
N PHE A 72 11.66 15.81 20.63
CA PHE A 72 11.15 17.01 21.27
C PHE A 72 12.13 17.51 22.34
N ILE A 73 12.67 18.71 22.14
CA ILE A 73 13.63 19.37 23.01
C ILE A 73 13.04 20.72 23.42
N ALA A 74 12.91 20.97 24.73
CA ALA A 74 12.36 22.21 25.25
C ALA A 74 13.17 22.73 26.44
N ASN A 75 13.24 24.05 26.58
CA ASN A 75 13.91 24.73 27.70
C ASN A 75 15.41 24.40 27.88
N GLN A 76 16.10 24.02 26.80
CA GLN A 76 17.51 23.64 26.82
C GLN A 76 18.42 24.81 26.44
N LYS A 77 18.68 25.71 27.39
CA LYS A 77 19.46 26.95 27.14
C LYS A 77 20.92 26.74 26.73
N ARG A 78 21.48 25.57 27.02
CA ARG A 78 22.88 25.23 26.71
C ARG A 78 23.05 24.48 25.40
N LEU A 79 21.96 24.05 24.75
CA LEU A 79 22.00 23.47 23.41
C LEU A 79 22.08 24.61 22.39
N GLU A 80 23.28 24.91 21.93
CA GLU A 80 23.53 26.05 21.02
C GLU A 80 23.70 25.65 19.56
N ILE A 81 24.04 24.38 19.28
CA ILE A 81 24.47 23.91 17.94
C ILE A 81 23.83 22.55 17.63
N ILE A 82 23.41 22.34 16.37
CA ILE A 82 23.20 21.02 15.75
C ILE A 82 24.32 20.80 14.74
N ASN A 83 25.17 19.80 14.96
CA ASN A 83 26.27 19.42 14.07
C ASN A 83 25.79 18.52 12.91
N GLU A 84 26.64 18.29 11.92
CA GLU A 84 26.31 17.48 10.74
C GLU A 84 25.87 16.04 11.11
N ASP A 85 26.53 15.44 12.10
CA ASP A 85 26.31 14.04 12.48
C ASP A 85 25.24 13.86 13.58
N ASP A 86 24.69 14.95 14.12
CA ASP A 86 23.86 14.89 15.33
C ASP A 86 22.50 14.23 15.10
N VAL A 87 21.94 14.41 13.89
CA VAL A 87 20.63 13.86 13.51
C VAL A 87 20.78 12.66 12.56
N GLU A 88 22.00 12.39 12.09
CA GLU A 88 22.31 11.40 11.05
C GLU A 88 21.76 9.99 11.36
N ALA A 89 21.83 9.58 12.63
CA ALA A 89 21.38 8.26 13.07
C ALA A 89 19.85 8.07 13.03
N TYR A 90 19.07 9.16 13.05
CA TYR A 90 17.60 9.11 13.16
C TYR A 90 16.94 9.15 11.77
N VAL A 91 17.21 8.16 10.92
CA VAL A 91 16.76 8.12 9.51
C VAL A 91 15.22 8.13 9.39
N GLY A 92 14.51 7.56 10.37
CA GLY A 92 13.04 7.55 10.46
C GLY A 92 12.41 8.82 11.04
N LEU A 93 13.21 9.84 11.40
CA LEU A 93 12.71 11.05 12.04
C LEU A 93 11.77 11.83 11.11
N ARG A 94 10.54 12.07 11.57
CA ARG A 94 9.51 12.85 10.87
C ARG A 94 9.28 14.23 11.48
N ASN A 95 9.42 14.34 12.80
CA ASN A 95 9.12 15.55 13.57
C ASN A 95 10.30 15.95 14.48
N LEU A 96 10.86 17.13 14.26
CA LEU A 96 11.90 17.72 15.09
C LEU A 96 11.43 19.02 15.73
N THR A 97 11.30 19.04 17.05
CA THR A 97 10.92 20.24 17.80
C THR A 97 12.04 20.62 18.76
N ILE A 98 12.58 21.82 18.63
CA ILE A 98 13.53 22.42 19.57
C ILE A 98 12.99 23.80 19.93
N VAL A 99 12.35 23.95 21.09
CA VAL A 99 11.66 25.19 21.48
C VAL A 99 12.22 25.77 22.76
N ASP A 100 12.12 27.09 22.93
CA ASP A 100 12.53 27.80 24.15
C ASP A 100 13.98 27.48 24.57
N SER A 101 14.86 27.20 23.61
CA SER A 101 16.20 26.66 23.86
C SER A 101 17.29 27.66 23.43
N GLY A 102 18.56 27.24 23.44
CA GLY A 102 19.72 28.08 23.15
C GLY A 102 20.19 28.06 21.70
N LEU A 103 19.46 27.43 20.78
CA LEU A 103 19.97 27.09 19.45
C LEU A 103 20.35 28.35 18.65
N LYS A 104 21.63 28.47 18.29
CA LYS A 104 22.22 29.58 17.52
C LYS A 104 22.64 29.17 16.11
N PHE A 105 23.02 27.91 15.92
CA PHE A 105 23.59 27.42 14.66
C PHE A 105 23.11 26.00 14.32
N VAL A 106 22.81 25.76 13.05
CA VAL A 106 22.51 24.45 12.47
C VAL A 106 23.53 24.23 11.37
N ALA A 107 24.24 23.10 11.37
CA ALA A 107 25.24 22.80 10.36
C ALA A 107 24.61 22.52 8.99
N HIS A 108 25.27 22.93 7.91
CA HIS A 108 24.76 22.88 6.53
C HIS A 108 24.18 21.51 6.13
N LYS A 109 24.81 20.41 6.57
CA LYS A 109 24.42 19.03 6.23
C LYS A 109 23.66 18.28 7.34
N ALA A 110 23.21 18.97 8.38
CA ALA A 110 22.61 18.36 9.57
C ALA A 110 21.44 17.38 9.29
N PHE A 111 20.70 17.58 8.19
CA PHE A 111 19.52 16.77 7.84
C PHE A 111 19.69 15.93 6.56
N LEU A 112 20.91 15.81 6.03
CA LEU A 112 21.18 15.15 4.74
C LEU A 112 20.71 13.68 4.69
N LYS A 113 20.66 12.98 5.84
CA LYS A 113 20.22 11.59 5.95
C LYS A 113 18.76 11.43 6.40
N ASN A 114 18.05 12.51 6.68
CA ASN A 114 16.72 12.47 7.29
C ASN A 114 15.62 12.80 6.27
N SER A 115 15.58 12.09 5.14
CA SER A 115 14.62 12.36 4.04
C SER A 115 13.15 12.30 4.43
N ASN A 116 12.83 11.65 5.56
CA ASN A 116 11.47 11.54 6.11
C ASN A 116 11.04 12.75 6.98
N LEU A 117 11.95 13.69 7.24
CA LEU A 117 11.70 14.83 8.12
C LEU A 117 10.75 15.82 7.45
N GLN A 118 9.55 16.01 8.02
CA GLN A 118 8.46 16.81 7.45
C GLN A 118 8.10 18.03 8.29
N HIS A 119 8.30 17.96 9.62
CA HIS A 119 7.93 19.03 10.54
C HIS A 119 9.15 19.47 11.37
N ILE A 120 9.50 20.75 11.28
CA ILE A 120 10.58 21.35 12.06
C ILE A 120 10.04 22.57 12.82
N ASN A 121 10.21 22.58 14.14
CA ASN A 121 9.82 23.70 14.98
C ASN A 121 11.00 24.20 15.82
N PHE A 122 11.53 25.37 15.47
CA PHE A 122 12.62 26.06 16.18
C PHE A 122 12.16 27.34 16.89
N THR A 123 10.91 27.37 17.35
CA THR A 123 10.32 28.53 18.03
C THR A 123 11.11 28.97 19.27
N ARG A 124 11.33 30.28 19.43
CA ARG A 124 11.96 30.93 20.60
C ARG A 124 13.38 30.42 20.92
N ASN A 125 14.22 30.31 19.90
CA ASN A 125 15.66 30.06 20.03
C ASN A 125 16.49 31.35 19.84
N LYS A 126 17.75 31.22 19.39
CA LYS A 126 18.74 32.28 19.21
C LYS A 126 19.35 32.27 17.81
N LEU A 127 18.63 31.73 16.82
CA LEU A 127 19.07 31.73 15.42
C LEU A 127 19.13 33.18 14.91
N THR A 128 20.31 33.62 14.47
CA THR A 128 20.49 34.93 13.82
C THR A 128 20.43 34.81 12.29
N SER A 129 20.59 33.61 11.76
CA SER A 129 20.46 33.28 10.35
C SER A 129 20.09 31.80 10.23
N LEU A 130 19.46 31.43 9.12
CA LEU A 130 19.16 30.05 8.77
C LEU A 130 19.12 29.95 7.25
N SER A 131 20.01 29.17 6.63
CA SER A 131 20.06 29.02 5.18
C SER A 131 18.99 28.05 4.66
N ARG A 132 18.45 28.27 3.46
CA ARG A 132 17.57 27.29 2.78
C ARG A 132 18.26 25.95 2.52
N LYS A 133 19.59 25.95 2.36
CA LYS A 133 20.39 24.77 2.01
C LYS A 133 20.21 23.60 2.97
N HIS A 134 19.94 23.87 4.25
CA HIS A 134 19.68 22.86 5.27
C HIS A 134 18.50 21.93 4.93
N PHE A 135 17.53 22.42 4.17
CA PHE A 135 16.25 21.76 3.92
C PHE A 135 16.07 21.32 2.47
N ARG A 136 17.10 21.47 1.63
CA ARG A 136 17.02 21.30 0.17
C ARG A 136 16.47 19.94 -0.28
N HIS A 137 16.75 18.90 0.50
CA HIS A 137 16.35 17.52 0.20
C HIS A 137 15.13 17.06 1.00
N LEU A 138 14.45 17.97 1.70
CA LEU A 138 13.31 17.66 2.57
C LEU A 138 12.03 18.24 1.99
N ASP A 139 10.99 17.42 1.91
CA ASP A 139 9.63 17.86 1.58
C ASP A 139 8.90 18.33 2.85
N LEU A 140 9.33 19.47 3.37
CA LEU A 140 8.83 20.01 4.64
C LEU A 140 7.37 20.48 4.52
N SER A 141 6.48 19.78 5.22
CA SER A 141 5.10 20.23 5.44
C SER A 141 5.06 21.51 6.30
N GLU A 142 5.89 21.59 7.34
CA GLU A 142 5.89 22.70 8.30
C GLU A 142 7.29 23.10 8.78
N LEU A 143 7.54 24.42 8.83
CA LEU A 143 8.75 25.01 9.40
C LEU A 143 8.36 26.21 10.26
N ILE A 144 8.52 26.12 11.59
CA ILE A 144 8.15 27.19 12.53
C ILE A 144 9.40 27.84 13.14
N LEU A 145 9.54 29.15 12.97
CA LEU A 145 10.74 29.92 13.33
C LEU A 145 10.47 31.12 14.27
N VAL A 146 9.23 31.27 14.76
CA VAL A 146 8.78 32.43 15.54
C VAL A 146 9.67 32.69 16.76
N GLY A 147 10.03 33.95 17.01
CA GLY A 147 10.78 34.37 18.21
C GLY A 147 12.30 34.18 18.15
N ASN A 148 12.87 33.92 16.96
CA ASN A 148 14.31 33.95 16.74
C ASN A 148 14.81 35.37 16.38
N PRO A 149 15.97 35.80 16.88
CA PRO A 149 16.54 37.12 16.63
C PRO A 149 17.31 37.18 15.30
N PHE A 150 16.64 36.95 14.18
CA PHE A 150 17.28 37.00 12.85
C PHE A 150 17.94 38.35 12.59
N THR A 151 19.13 38.37 11.99
CA THR A 151 19.77 39.58 11.47
C THR A 151 19.19 39.90 10.10
N CYS A 152 18.92 41.17 9.81
CA CYS A 152 18.44 41.55 8.48
C CYS A 152 19.57 41.40 7.44
N SER A 153 19.54 40.33 6.65
CA SER A 153 20.52 40.03 5.61
C SER A 153 19.92 39.20 4.46
N CYS A 154 20.64 39.07 3.33
CA CYS A 154 20.13 38.33 2.16
C CYS A 154 19.81 36.84 2.45
N ASP A 155 20.51 36.24 3.40
CA ASP A 155 20.43 34.82 3.77
C ASP A 155 19.12 34.39 4.45
N ILE A 156 18.32 35.35 4.93
CA ILE A 156 16.97 35.09 5.47
C ILE A 156 15.85 35.41 4.48
N MET A 157 16.16 35.93 3.29
CA MET A 157 15.15 36.33 2.30
C MET A 157 14.32 35.16 1.78
N TRP A 158 14.88 33.95 1.71
CA TRP A 158 14.10 32.76 1.34
C TRP A 158 12.97 32.47 2.34
N ILE A 159 13.11 32.87 3.62
CA ILE A 159 12.05 32.71 4.63
C ILE A 159 10.87 33.61 4.27
N LYS A 160 11.14 34.84 3.80
CA LYS A 160 10.12 35.74 3.26
C LYS A 160 9.41 35.11 2.06
N THR A 161 10.15 34.59 1.08
CA THR A 161 9.58 33.91 -0.08
C THR A 161 8.74 32.68 0.30
N LEU A 162 9.17 31.93 1.31
CA LEU A 162 8.42 30.79 1.85
C LEU A 162 7.09 31.22 2.49
N GLN A 163 7.08 32.35 3.22
CA GLN A 163 5.86 32.92 3.80
C GLN A 163 4.89 33.40 2.71
N GLU A 164 5.40 33.98 1.63
CA GLU A 164 4.60 34.47 0.51
C GLU A 164 4.02 33.32 -0.35
N ALA A 165 4.71 32.19 -0.44
CA ALA A 165 4.25 31.02 -1.20
C ALA A 165 3.18 30.19 -0.49
N LYS A 166 3.10 30.22 0.86
CA LYS A 166 2.09 29.48 1.62
C LYS A 166 0.79 30.28 1.73
N SER A 167 -0.22 29.93 0.93
CA SER A 167 -1.60 30.47 0.99
C SER A 167 -2.39 30.08 2.26
N SER A 168 -1.72 29.76 3.38
CA SER A 168 -2.33 29.28 4.63
C SER A 168 -2.59 30.43 5.61
N PRO A 169 -3.69 30.41 6.40
CA PRO A 169 -4.00 31.44 7.38
C PRO A 169 -2.99 31.58 8.54
N ASP A 170 -2.13 30.59 8.77
CA ASP A 170 -1.11 30.61 9.83
C ASP A 170 0.18 31.31 9.39
N THR A 171 0.07 32.60 9.06
CA THR A 171 1.23 33.44 8.79
C THR A 171 2.02 33.68 10.08
N GLN A 172 3.30 33.29 10.08
CA GLN A 172 4.18 33.50 11.24
C GLN A 172 4.64 34.96 11.31
N ASP A 173 4.47 35.61 12.46
CA ASP A 173 5.01 36.95 12.70
C ASP A 173 6.53 36.90 12.90
N LEU A 174 7.29 36.93 11.80
CA LEU A 174 8.75 36.92 11.80
C LEU A 174 9.33 38.33 11.65
N TYR A 175 10.40 38.60 12.41
CA TYR A 175 11.11 39.88 12.40
C TYR A 175 12.61 39.64 12.26
N CYS A 176 13.30 40.60 11.66
CA CYS A 176 14.75 40.69 11.69
C CYS A 176 15.21 41.97 12.41
N LEU A 177 16.41 41.94 12.96
CA LEU A 177 17.07 43.04 13.64
C LEU A 177 18.00 43.74 12.64
N ASN A 178 17.77 45.03 12.45
CA ASN A 178 18.71 45.88 11.71
C ASN A 178 19.92 46.24 12.58
N GLU A 179 20.90 46.96 12.01
CA GLU A 179 22.09 47.41 12.74
C GLU A 179 21.77 48.28 13.98
N SER A 180 20.60 48.92 14.02
CA SER A 180 20.10 49.69 15.16
C SER A 180 19.30 48.87 16.18
N SER A 181 19.31 47.53 16.07
CA SER A 181 18.51 46.59 16.90
C SER A 181 17.00 46.86 16.87
N LYS A 182 16.49 47.45 15.79
CA LYS A 182 15.06 47.65 15.55
C LYS A 182 14.50 46.45 14.80
N ASN A 183 13.36 45.94 15.29
CA ASN A 183 12.61 44.87 14.62
C ASN A 183 11.99 45.40 13.31
N ILE A 184 12.29 44.73 12.21
CA ILE A 184 11.68 44.92 10.90
C ILE A 184 10.89 43.65 10.56
N PRO A 185 9.57 43.73 10.31
CA PRO A 185 8.80 42.58 9.84
C PRO A 185 9.37 42.04 8.53
N LEU A 186 9.55 40.72 8.41
CA LEU A 186 10.15 40.10 7.20
C LEU A 186 9.35 40.41 5.93
N ALA A 187 8.02 40.49 6.02
CA ALA A 187 7.15 40.87 4.89
C ALA A 187 7.54 42.24 4.26
N ASN A 188 8.01 43.18 5.10
CA ASN A 188 8.40 44.53 4.66
C ASN A 188 9.90 44.65 4.40
N LEU A 189 10.67 43.57 4.53
CA LEU A 189 12.11 43.59 4.36
C LEU A 189 12.45 43.81 2.88
N GLN A 190 13.21 44.87 2.62
CA GLN A 190 13.81 45.18 1.33
C GLN A 190 15.29 45.45 1.57
N ILE A 191 16.14 44.58 1.06
CA ILE A 191 17.60 44.73 1.13
C ILE A 191 18.10 44.87 -0.31
N PRO A 192 18.81 45.96 -0.64
CA PRO A 192 19.44 46.12 -1.95
C PRO A 192 20.39 44.96 -2.24
N ASN A 193 20.50 44.56 -3.50
CA ASN A 193 21.41 43.50 -3.95
C ASN A 193 21.14 42.11 -3.32
N CYS A 194 19.86 41.80 -3.06
CA CYS A 194 19.40 40.47 -2.62
C CYS A 194 18.29 39.94 -3.57
N GLY A 195 18.55 39.94 -4.87
CA GLY A 195 17.73 39.29 -5.88
C GLY A 195 17.90 37.77 -5.90
N LEU A 196 16.80 37.06 -6.18
CA LEU A 196 16.85 35.62 -6.47
C LEU A 196 17.69 35.36 -7.73
N PRO A 197 18.39 34.22 -7.79
CA PRO A 197 19.09 33.83 -9.00
C PRO A 197 18.08 33.40 -10.07
N SER A 198 18.52 33.39 -11.33
CA SER A 198 17.78 32.83 -12.45
C SER A 198 18.68 31.93 -13.29
N ALA A 199 18.17 30.79 -13.71
CA ALA A 199 18.81 29.86 -14.63
C ALA A 199 18.01 29.81 -15.94
N ASN A 200 18.69 29.87 -17.09
CA ASN A 200 18.05 29.75 -18.39
C ASN A 200 18.85 28.80 -19.29
N LEU A 201 18.23 27.68 -19.65
CA LEU A 201 18.81 26.64 -20.48
C LEU A 201 18.43 26.86 -21.94
N ALA A 202 19.43 26.93 -22.83
CA ALA A 202 19.23 27.24 -24.24
C ALA A 202 18.80 26.03 -25.11
N ALA A 203 17.91 25.17 -24.61
CA ALA A 203 17.29 24.07 -25.36
C ALA A 203 16.10 23.47 -24.59
N PRO A 204 14.84 23.82 -24.91
CA PRO A 204 13.68 23.30 -24.18
C PRO A 204 13.39 21.82 -24.47
N ASN A 205 13.84 21.29 -25.62
CA ASN A 205 13.70 19.88 -26.01
C ASN A 205 14.99 19.41 -26.67
N LEU A 206 15.54 18.28 -26.20
CA LEU A 206 16.82 17.76 -26.68
C LEU A 206 16.67 16.32 -27.17
N THR A 207 16.53 16.18 -28.49
CA THR A 207 16.52 14.88 -29.17
C THR A 207 17.84 14.65 -29.88
N VAL A 208 18.47 13.49 -29.67
CA VAL A 208 19.77 13.15 -30.26
C VAL A 208 19.81 11.67 -30.66
N GLU A 209 20.59 11.33 -31.68
CA GLU A 209 20.85 9.94 -32.07
C GLU A 209 21.98 9.32 -31.22
N GLU A 210 21.84 8.05 -30.85
CA GLU A 210 22.85 7.31 -30.10
C GLU A 210 24.26 7.41 -30.73
N GLY A 211 25.27 7.53 -29.88
CA GLY A 211 26.67 7.72 -30.29
C GLY A 211 27.03 9.15 -30.71
N LYS A 212 26.05 10.03 -30.94
CA LYS A 212 26.35 11.46 -31.15
C LYS A 212 26.69 12.16 -29.83
N SER A 213 27.18 13.40 -29.94
CA SER A 213 27.54 14.25 -28.82
C SER A 213 26.76 15.54 -28.87
N ILE A 214 26.42 16.10 -27.71
CA ILE A 214 25.67 17.36 -27.56
C ILE A 214 26.45 18.32 -26.67
N THR A 215 26.18 19.61 -26.84
CA THR A 215 26.64 20.65 -25.92
C THR A 215 25.44 21.49 -25.52
N LEU A 216 25.07 21.44 -24.24
CA LEU A 216 24.08 22.32 -23.63
C LEU A 216 24.75 23.61 -23.19
N SER A 217 24.04 24.73 -23.30
CA SER A 217 24.48 26.04 -22.81
C SER A 217 23.43 26.60 -21.87
N CYS A 218 23.85 27.13 -20.73
CA CYS A 218 22.98 27.76 -19.77
C CYS A 218 23.57 29.11 -19.34
N SER A 219 22.70 30.10 -19.17
CA SER A 219 23.05 31.41 -18.61
C SER A 219 22.41 31.57 -17.23
N VAL A 220 23.18 32.12 -16.29
CA VAL A 220 22.71 32.40 -14.94
C VAL A 220 22.85 33.88 -14.63
N ALA A 221 21.88 34.42 -13.89
CA ALA A 221 21.90 35.79 -13.40
C ALA A 221 21.42 35.86 -11.95
N GLY A 222 21.74 36.93 -11.24
CA GLY A 222 21.35 37.11 -9.85
C GLY A 222 22.25 38.13 -9.16
N ASP A 223 21.76 38.71 -8.07
CA ASP A 223 22.50 39.65 -7.25
C ASP A 223 22.28 39.31 -5.77
N PRO A 224 23.23 38.69 -5.06
CA PRO A 224 24.62 38.46 -5.46
C PRO A 224 24.77 37.46 -6.60
N VAL A 225 25.88 37.55 -7.34
CA VAL A 225 26.21 36.67 -8.47
C VAL A 225 26.10 35.20 -8.04
N PRO A 226 25.26 34.38 -8.71
CA PRO A 226 25.06 33.01 -8.32
C PRO A 226 26.26 32.11 -8.68
N ASN A 227 26.44 31.05 -7.90
CA ASN A 227 27.24 29.91 -8.27
C ASN A 227 26.42 29.03 -9.22
N MET A 228 27.01 28.69 -10.37
CA MET A 228 26.40 27.82 -11.37
C MET A 228 27.01 26.42 -11.30
N TYR A 229 26.15 25.41 -11.40
CA TYR A 229 26.58 24.03 -11.62
C TYR A 229 25.50 23.24 -12.38
N TRP A 230 25.91 22.09 -12.90
CA TRP A 230 25.04 21.18 -13.62
C TRP A 230 24.65 20.02 -12.71
N ASP A 231 23.36 19.75 -12.61
CA ASP A 231 22.84 18.50 -12.07
C ASP A 231 22.52 17.57 -13.25
N VAL A 232 23.30 16.50 -13.35
CA VAL A 232 23.23 15.51 -14.44
C VAL A 232 22.58 14.20 -13.99
N GLY A 233 22.13 14.13 -12.74
CA GLY A 233 21.60 12.89 -12.16
C GLY A 233 22.54 11.69 -12.36
N ASN A 234 21.95 10.54 -12.71
CA ASN A 234 22.66 9.28 -12.97
C ASN A 234 22.87 9.03 -14.47
N LEU A 235 23.43 10.00 -15.20
CA LEU A 235 23.84 9.83 -16.60
C LEU A 235 24.99 8.81 -16.72
N VAL A 236 24.87 7.90 -17.69
CA VAL A 236 25.85 6.85 -18.02
C VAL A 236 26.93 7.41 -18.95
N SER A 237 26.57 8.26 -19.91
CA SER A 237 27.54 8.83 -20.84
C SER A 237 28.51 9.82 -20.20
N LYS A 238 29.73 9.84 -20.77
CA LYS A 238 30.80 10.74 -20.34
C LYS A 238 30.41 12.18 -20.64
N HIS A 239 30.52 13.02 -19.62
CA HIS A 239 30.19 14.43 -19.70
C HIS A 239 31.33 15.29 -19.13
N MET A 240 31.42 16.51 -19.64
CA MET A 240 32.37 17.52 -19.18
C MET A 240 31.63 18.86 -19.12
N ASN A 241 31.81 19.58 -18.01
CA ASN A 241 31.24 20.90 -17.83
C ASN A 241 32.34 21.97 -17.86
N GLU A 242 31.99 23.13 -18.39
CA GLU A 242 32.80 24.34 -18.33
C GLU A 242 31.88 25.43 -17.79
N THR A 243 32.17 25.93 -16.59
CA THR A 243 31.38 26.99 -15.96
C THR A 243 32.21 28.25 -15.79
N SER A 244 31.57 29.39 -16.07
CA SER A 244 32.02 30.74 -15.73
C SER A 244 31.02 31.35 -14.75
N HIS A 245 31.25 32.57 -14.28
CA HIS A 245 30.37 33.22 -13.32
C HIS A 245 28.92 33.45 -13.79
N THR A 246 28.67 33.52 -15.10
CA THR A 246 27.34 33.83 -15.65
C THR A 246 26.89 32.92 -16.79
N GLN A 247 27.78 32.03 -17.27
CA GLN A 247 27.51 31.12 -18.37
C GLN A 247 28.20 29.79 -18.12
N GLY A 248 27.56 28.70 -18.53
CA GLY A 248 28.16 27.38 -18.49
C GLY A 248 27.73 26.53 -19.65
N SER A 249 28.62 25.61 -20.03
CA SER A 249 28.37 24.61 -21.06
C SER A 249 28.55 23.21 -20.49
N LEU A 250 27.70 22.27 -20.93
CA LEU A 250 27.80 20.86 -20.60
C LEU A 250 27.89 20.06 -21.90
N ARG A 251 29.04 19.43 -22.13
CA ARG A 251 29.28 18.57 -23.28
C ARG A 251 29.10 17.12 -22.87
N ILE A 252 28.14 16.43 -23.48
CA ILE A 252 27.93 14.99 -23.30
C ILE A 252 28.39 14.29 -24.57
N THR A 253 29.27 13.32 -24.43
CA THR A 253 29.93 12.64 -25.55
C THR A 253 29.52 11.18 -25.64
N ASN A 254 29.34 10.70 -26.87
CA ASN A 254 28.96 9.32 -27.18
C ASN A 254 27.74 8.89 -26.34
N ILE A 255 26.61 9.56 -26.59
CA ILE A 255 25.38 9.43 -25.79
C ILE A 255 24.82 8.02 -25.93
N SER A 256 24.53 7.38 -24.78
CA SER A 256 23.95 6.05 -24.70
C SER A 256 22.43 6.11 -24.78
N SER A 257 21.82 5.08 -25.37
CA SER A 257 20.38 4.84 -25.29
C SER A 257 19.83 4.75 -23.86
N ASP A 258 20.65 4.35 -22.87
CA ASP A 258 20.27 4.27 -21.45
C ASP A 258 20.10 5.66 -20.78
N ASP A 259 20.57 6.72 -21.43
CA ASP A 259 20.41 8.11 -20.96
C ASP A 259 19.09 8.75 -21.40
N SER A 260 18.29 8.05 -22.23
CA SER A 260 16.99 8.56 -22.67
C SER A 260 16.00 8.65 -21.50
N GLY A 261 15.30 9.77 -21.37
CA GLY A 261 14.35 10.06 -20.28
C GLY A 261 15.01 10.65 -19.03
N LYS A 262 16.34 10.77 -18.98
CA LYS A 262 17.03 11.45 -17.87
C LYS A 262 16.84 12.97 -17.96
N GLN A 263 16.56 13.60 -16.83
CA GLN A 263 16.48 15.05 -16.70
C GLN A 263 17.87 15.63 -16.39
N ILE A 264 18.24 16.69 -17.09
CA ILE A 264 19.48 17.44 -16.88
C ILE A 264 19.09 18.86 -16.48
N SER A 265 19.61 19.33 -15.36
CA SER A 265 19.27 20.64 -14.80
C SER A 265 20.49 21.55 -14.73
N CYS A 266 20.31 22.79 -15.16
CA CYS A 266 21.21 23.89 -14.86
C CYS A 266 20.72 24.59 -13.59
N VAL A 267 21.59 24.71 -12.59
CA VAL A 267 21.21 25.27 -11.29
C VAL A 267 22.01 26.54 -11.01
N ALA A 268 21.31 27.61 -10.63
CA ALA A 268 21.87 28.88 -10.21
C ALA A 268 21.56 29.11 -8.72
N GLU A 269 22.60 29.24 -7.89
CA GLU A 269 22.45 29.35 -6.44
C GLU A 269 23.18 30.58 -5.89
N ASN A 270 22.50 31.43 -5.11
CA ASN A 270 23.13 32.50 -4.34
C ASN A 270 22.67 32.45 -2.86
N LEU A 271 23.07 33.44 -2.06
CA LEU A 271 22.70 33.47 -0.62
C LEU A 271 21.18 33.65 -0.40
N VAL A 272 20.46 34.19 -1.39
CA VAL A 272 19.02 34.48 -1.32
C VAL A 272 18.20 33.22 -1.63
N GLY A 273 18.66 32.40 -2.58
CA GLY A 273 17.94 31.21 -2.99
C GLY A 273 18.60 30.44 -4.14
N GLU A 274 17.79 29.63 -4.80
CA GLU A 274 18.17 28.76 -5.92
C GLU A 274 17.07 28.83 -6.98
N ASP A 275 17.48 28.83 -8.24
CA ASP A 275 16.62 28.64 -9.40
C ASP A 275 17.24 27.58 -10.31
N GLN A 276 16.41 26.83 -11.03
CA GLN A 276 16.88 25.79 -11.94
C GLN A 276 16.03 25.73 -13.21
N ASP A 277 16.69 25.42 -14.32
CA ASP A 277 16.05 25.13 -15.59
C ASP A 277 16.50 23.76 -16.11
N SER A 278 15.57 22.96 -16.62
CA SER A 278 15.78 21.52 -16.85
C SER A 278 15.33 21.09 -18.24
N VAL A 279 16.06 20.14 -18.84
CA VAL A 279 15.70 19.50 -20.12
C VAL A 279 15.65 17.98 -19.96
N ASN A 280 14.68 17.35 -20.62
CA ASN A 280 14.62 15.90 -20.73
C ASN A 280 15.37 15.44 -21.99
N LEU A 281 16.39 14.60 -21.81
CA LEU A 281 17.17 14.04 -22.90
C LEU A 281 16.39 12.91 -23.59
N THR A 282 16.16 13.03 -24.91
CA THR A 282 15.55 11.97 -25.72
C THR A 282 16.58 11.39 -26.67
N VAL A 283 16.92 10.10 -26.52
CA VAL A 283 17.92 9.44 -27.38
C VAL A 283 17.23 8.52 -28.37
N HIS A 284 17.44 8.72 -29.66
CA HIS A 284 16.98 7.85 -30.74
C HIS A 284 18.03 6.80 -31.11
N PHE A 285 17.61 5.54 -31.24
CA PHE A 285 18.48 4.39 -31.50
C PHE A 285 17.71 3.24 -32.14
N ALA A 286 18.43 2.34 -32.80
CA ALA A 286 17.88 1.15 -33.46
C ALA A 286 17.25 0.18 -32.42
N PRO A 287 16.22 -0.59 -32.81
CA PRO A 287 15.65 -1.59 -31.92
C PRO A 287 16.64 -2.70 -31.58
N THR A 288 16.51 -3.29 -30.39
CA THR A 288 17.24 -4.48 -29.95
C THR A 288 16.32 -5.38 -29.14
N ILE A 289 16.23 -6.66 -29.52
CA ILE A 289 15.42 -7.68 -28.85
C ILE A 289 16.26 -8.28 -27.72
N THR A 290 16.11 -7.70 -26.53
CA THR A 290 16.87 -8.12 -25.33
C THR A 290 16.36 -9.44 -24.75
N PHE A 291 15.08 -9.76 -24.97
CA PHE A 291 14.44 -10.96 -24.42
C PHE A 291 13.48 -11.61 -25.43
N LEU A 292 13.56 -12.93 -25.56
CA LEU A 292 12.60 -13.77 -26.30
C LEU A 292 12.76 -15.20 -25.79
N GLU A 293 11.74 -15.75 -25.13
CA GLU A 293 11.79 -17.07 -24.51
C GLU A 293 10.70 -18.01 -24.99
N SER A 294 10.84 -19.30 -24.63
CA SER A 294 9.87 -20.34 -24.94
C SER A 294 8.48 -20.04 -24.38
N PRO A 295 7.42 -20.63 -24.98
CA PRO A 295 6.06 -20.39 -24.54
C PRO A 295 5.84 -20.76 -23.06
N THR A 296 5.23 -19.86 -22.31
CA THR A 296 4.80 -20.08 -20.91
C THR A 296 3.29 -20.14 -20.83
N SER A 297 2.75 -20.95 -19.93
CA SER A 297 1.31 -21.03 -19.69
C SER A 297 0.92 -20.05 -18.59
N ASP A 298 0.26 -18.96 -18.97
CA ASP A 298 -0.29 -17.95 -18.07
C ASP A 298 -1.76 -17.69 -18.46
N HIS A 299 -2.56 -18.76 -18.36
CA HIS A 299 -3.99 -18.88 -18.68
C HIS A 299 -4.31 -18.78 -20.20
N HIS A 300 -3.49 -18.06 -20.98
CA HIS A 300 -3.27 -18.23 -22.42
C HIS A 300 -1.80 -18.65 -22.55
N TRP A 301 -1.42 -19.18 -23.71
CA TRP A 301 -0.01 -19.37 -23.97
C TRP A 301 0.64 -18.05 -24.35
N CYS A 302 1.83 -17.82 -23.81
CA CYS A 302 2.56 -16.58 -24.00
C CYS A 302 3.97 -16.86 -24.48
N ILE A 303 4.37 -16.29 -25.62
CA ILE A 303 5.79 -16.19 -26.02
C ILE A 303 6.28 -14.81 -25.55
N PRO A 304 6.95 -14.70 -24.40
CA PRO A 304 7.33 -13.42 -23.83
C PRO A 304 8.54 -12.83 -24.57
N PHE A 305 8.54 -11.51 -24.74
CA PHE A 305 9.62 -10.77 -25.39
C PHE A 305 9.87 -9.41 -24.74
N THR A 306 11.07 -8.87 -24.93
CA THR A 306 11.43 -7.49 -24.60
C THR A 306 12.19 -6.87 -25.76
N VAL A 307 11.79 -5.67 -26.16
CA VAL A 307 12.43 -4.89 -27.21
C VAL A 307 12.77 -3.51 -26.66
N LYS A 308 14.05 -3.12 -26.72
CA LYS A 308 14.46 -1.72 -26.56
C LYS A 308 14.46 -1.02 -27.91
N GLY A 309 14.10 0.25 -27.98
CA GLY A 309 14.20 1.06 -29.20
C GLY A 309 13.49 2.39 -29.08
N ASN A 310 14.04 3.43 -29.71
CA ASN A 310 13.40 4.75 -29.74
C ASN A 310 13.70 5.45 -31.09
N PRO A 311 12.72 5.92 -31.87
CA PRO A 311 11.28 5.85 -31.66
C PRO A 311 10.74 4.42 -31.58
N LYS A 312 9.52 4.29 -31.05
CA LYS A 312 8.84 3.02 -30.82
C LYS A 312 8.95 2.08 -32.03
N PRO A 313 9.54 0.89 -31.89
CA PRO A 313 9.67 -0.07 -32.98
C PRO A 313 8.32 -0.63 -33.42
N ALA A 314 8.14 -0.81 -34.73
CA ALA A 314 7.10 -1.66 -35.29
C ALA A 314 7.49 -3.13 -35.13
N LEU A 315 6.58 -3.94 -34.61
CA LEU A 315 6.78 -5.37 -34.35
C LEU A 315 6.04 -6.20 -35.40
N GLN A 316 6.69 -7.24 -35.94
CA GLN A 316 6.10 -8.17 -36.88
C GLN A 316 6.55 -9.61 -36.56
N TRP A 317 5.60 -10.54 -36.52
CA TRP A 317 5.88 -11.94 -36.27
C TRP A 317 5.85 -12.76 -37.57
N PHE A 318 6.68 -13.80 -37.61
CA PHE A 318 6.66 -14.86 -38.62
C PHE A 318 6.47 -16.20 -37.92
N TYR A 319 5.73 -17.10 -38.57
CA TYR A 319 5.51 -18.48 -38.15
C TYR A 319 5.95 -19.40 -39.28
N ASN A 320 6.95 -20.25 -39.03
CA ASN A 320 7.56 -21.15 -40.02
C ASN A 320 7.97 -20.42 -41.32
N GLY A 321 8.53 -19.22 -41.19
CA GLY A 321 9.00 -18.39 -42.31
C GLY A 321 7.91 -17.60 -43.06
N ALA A 322 6.64 -17.80 -42.75
CA ALA A 322 5.52 -17.01 -43.30
C ALA A 322 5.10 -15.91 -42.32
N ILE A 323 4.57 -14.79 -42.83
CA ILE A 323 4.06 -13.70 -41.98
C ILE A 323 2.93 -14.25 -41.10
N LEU A 324 3.03 -14.07 -39.79
CA LEU A 324 1.99 -14.43 -38.85
C LEU A 324 0.88 -13.37 -38.89
N ASN A 325 -0.28 -13.75 -39.42
CA ASN A 325 -1.45 -12.87 -39.43
C ASN A 325 -2.08 -12.86 -38.03
N GLU A 326 -1.93 -11.75 -37.31
CA GLU A 326 -2.55 -11.58 -36.00
C GLU A 326 -4.08 -11.56 -36.11
N SER A 327 -4.73 -12.17 -35.12
CA SER A 327 -6.19 -12.31 -35.02
C SER A 327 -6.64 -12.06 -33.58
N LYS A 328 -7.93 -12.23 -33.30
CA LYS A 328 -8.46 -12.17 -31.93
C LYS A 328 -7.81 -13.22 -31.00
N TYR A 329 -7.33 -14.33 -31.55
CA TYR A 329 -6.81 -15.49 -30.80
C TYR A 329 -5.27 -15.53 -30.74
N ILE A 330 -4.58 -14.96 -31.73
CA ILE A 330 -3.12 -14.86 -31.78
C ILE A 330 -2.77 -13.39 -31.98
N CYS A 331 -2.30 -12.71 -30.94
CA CYS A 331 -2.02 -11.27 -31.00
C CYS A 331 -0.85 -10.83 -30.12
N THR A 332 -0.13 -9.82 -30.57
CA THR A 332 0.95 -9.17 -29.82
C THR A 332 0.37 -8.22 -28.78
N LYS A 333 0.79 -8.36 -27.53
CA LYS A 333 0.37 -7.51 -26.41
C LYS A 333 1.59 -6.96 -25.69
N ILE A 334 1.73 -5.64 -25.63
CA ILE A 334 2.70 -4.97 -24.76
C ILE A 334 2.04 -4.82 -23.39
N HIS A 335 2.69 -5.35 -22.35
CA HIS A 335 2.23 -5.31 -20.97
C HIS A 335 2.83 -4.12 -20.21
N VAL A 336 4.05 -3.73 -20.59
CA VAL A 336 4.91 -2.82 -19.84
C VAL A 336 5.73 -2.00 -20.85
N THR A 337 5.85 -0.71 -20.60
CA THR A 337 6.64 0.24 -21.40
C THR A 337 7.46 1.17 -20.49
N ASN A 338 8.76 0.90 -20.33
CA ASN A 338 9.63 1.81 -19.58
C ASN A 338 10.39 2.73 -20.54
N HIS A 339 9.84 3.92 -20.84
CA HIS A 339 10.36 4.95 -21.77
C HIS A 339 10.70 4.45 -23.18
N THR A 340 11.77 3.66 -23.32
CA THR A 340 12.32 3.11 -24.56
C THR A 340 12.33 1.57 -24.60
N GLU A 341 11.89 0.90 -23.52
CA GLU A 341 11.82 -0.56 -23.42
C GLU A 341 10.37 -1.07 -23.39
N TYR A 342 10.06 -2.02 -24.25
CA TYR A 342 8.72 -2.59 -24.45
C TYR A 342 8.73 -4.07 -24.10
N HIS A 343 8.10 -4.44 -22.99
CA HIS A 343 7.93 -5.83 -22.61
C HIS A 343 6.53 -6.30 -22.97
N GLY A 344 6.47 -7.42 -23.69
CA GLY A 344 5.24 -7.92 -24.26
C GLY A 344 5.25 -9.42 -24.43
N CYS A 345 4.18 -9.88 -25.06
CA CYS A 345 3.91 -11.28 -25.29
C CYS A 345 3.21 -11.46 -26.65
N LEU A 346 3.64 -12.43 -27.45
CA LEU A 346 2.75 -13.00 -28.46
C LEU A 346 1.83 -13.99 -27.75
N GLN A 347 0.57 -13.60 -27.62
CA GLN A 347 -0.42 -14.35 -26.86
C GLN A 347 -1.21 -15.25 -27.80
N LEU A 348 -1.28 -16.55 -27.48
CA LEU A 348 -2.05 -17.56 -28.20
C LEU A 348 -3.14 -18.14 -27.30
N ASP A 349 -4.39 -18.02 -27.73
CA ASP A 349 -5.56 -18.60 -27.04
C ASP A 349 -5.78 -20.05 -27.47
N ASN A 350 -5.66 -20.98 -26.51
CA ASN A 350 -5.82 -22.44 -26.69
C ASN A 350 -5.13 -23.02 -27.94
N PRO A 351 -3.81 -22.81 -28.11
CA PRO A 351 -3.05 -23.38 -29.21
C PRO A 351 -3.05 -24.91 -29.16
N THR A 352 -2.96 -25.52 -30.33
CA THR A 352 -2.87 -26.97 -30.52
C THR A 352 -1.51 -27.36 -31.10
N HIS A 353 -1.28 -28.64 -31.37
CA HIS A 353 -0.08 -29.12 -32.07
C HIS A 353 0.14 -28.43 -33.44
N MET A 354 -0.92 -27.91 -34.07
CA MET A 354 -0.86 -27.15 -35.32
C MET A 354 -0.19 -25.78 -35.19
N ASN A 355 -0.01 -25.29 -33.96
CA ASN A 355 0.68 -24.05 -33.65
C ASN A 355 2.16 -24.28 -33.29
N ASN A 356 2.63 -25.52 -33.20
CA ASN A 356 4.03 -25.80 -32.92
C ASN A 356 4.90 -25.38 -34.12
N GLY A 357 6.03 -24.73 -33.85
CA GLY A 357 6.97 -24.35 -34.90
C GLY A 357 7.87 -23.19 -34.51
N ASP A 358 8.53 -22.62 -35.52
CA ASP A 358 9.47 -21.53 -35.33
C ASP A 358 8.76 -20.18 -35.43
N TYR A 359 8.86 -19.39 -34.37
CA TYR A 359 8.34 -18.04 -34.27
C TYR A 359 9.49 -17.03 -34.32
N THR A 360 9.44 -16.11 -35.28
CA THR A 360 10.46 -15.07 -35.44
C THR A 360 9.83 -13.70 -35.21
N LEU A 361 10.38 -12.95 -34.25
CA LEU A 361 10.02 -11.56 -33.99
C LEU A 361 10.98 -10.64 -34.73
N ILE A 362 10.45 -9.72 -35.52
CA ILE A 362 11.18 -8.63 -36.16
C ILE A 362 10.74 -7.30 -35.54
N ALA A 363 11.69 -6.52 -35.02
CA ALA A 363 11.48 -5.17 -34.53
C ALA A 363 12.18 -4.17 -35.45
N LYS A 364 11.47 -3.11 -35.88
CA LYS A 364 12.01 -2.12 -36.84
C LYS A 364 11.61 -0.69 -36.48
N ASN A 365 12.56 0.24 -36.54
CA ASN A 365 12.28 1.68 -36.61
C ASN A 365 13.12 2.32 -37.73
N GLU A 366 13.16 3.65 -37.80
CA GLU A 366 13.92 4.38 -38.83
C GLU A 366 15.45 4.28 -38.69
N TYR A 367 15.95 3.87 -37.52
CA TYR A 367 17.37 3.75 -37.20
C TYR A 367 17.92 2.32 -37.39
N GLY A 368 17.05 1.32 -37.51
CA GLY A 368 17.49 -0.05 -37.77
C GLY A 368 16.40 -1.10 -37.60
N LYS A 369 16.82 -2.36 -37.64
CA LYS A 369 15.98 -3.53 -37.38
C LYS A 369 16.77 -4.57 -36.59
N ASP A 370 16.05 -5.37 -35.81
CA ASP A 370 16.58 -6.55 -35.14
C ASP A 370 15.60 -7.72 -35.26
N GLU A 371 16.12 -8.96 -35.26
CA GLU A 371 15.31 -10.18 -35.43
C GLU A 371 15.79 -11.31 -34.52
N LYS A 372 14.85 -12.06 -33.94
CA LYS A 372 15.14 -13.21 -33.07
C LYS A 372 14.10 -14.30 -33.24
N GLN A 373 14.54 -15.56 -33.28
CA GLN A 373 13.69 -16.74 -33.47
C GLN A 373 13.65 -17.60 -32.21
N ILE A 374 12.49 -18.20 -31.95
CA ILE A 374 12.28 -19.20 -30.90
C ILE A 374 11.41 -20.35 -31.43
N SER A 375 11.76 -21.58 -31.07
CA SER A 375 10.92 -22.75 -31.36
C SER A 375 9.88 -22.92 -30.24
N ALA A 376 8.61 -22.86 -30.60
CA ALA A 376 7.48 -22.94 -29.69
C ALA A 376 6.81 -24.32 -29.77
N HIS A 377 6.54 -24.90 -28.60
CA HIS A 377 5.81 -26.15 -28.47
C HIS A 377 4.68 -26.00 -27.46
N PHE A 378 3.45 -26.27 -27.88
CA PHE A 378 2.22 -26.05 -27.12
C PHE A 378 1.54 -27.36 -26.72
N MET A 379 1.49 -28.34 -27.63
CA MET A 379 0.83 -29.62 -27.41
C MET A 379 1.46 -30.73 -28.27
N GLY A 380 1.52 -31.94 -27.74
CA GLY A 380 1.90 -33.13 -28.52
C GLY A 380 0.90 -33.46 -29.62
N TRP A 381 1.33 -34.21 -30.63
CA TRP A 381 0.46 -34.66 -31.72
C TRP A 381 -0.54 -35.71 -31.20
N PRO A 382 -1.85 -35.61 -31.52
CA PRO A 382 -2.82 -36.61 -31.12
C PRO A 382 -2.45 -37.99 -31.66
N GLY A 383 -2.41 -39.01 -30.81
CA GLY A 383 -2.10 -40.39 -31.20
C GLY A 383 -0.66 -40.85 -30.94
N ILE A 384 0.18 -40.00 -30.36
CA ILE A 384 1.49 -40.39 -29.84
C ILE A 384 1.36 -40.55 -28.31
N ASP A 385 1.06 -41.77 -27.86
CA ASP A 385 1.16 -42.11 -26.43
C ASP A 385 2.61 -41.88 -25.98
N ASP A 386 2.77 -41.05 -24.95
CA ASP A 386 4.01 -40.82 -24.21
C ASP A 386 4.53 -42.15 -23.64
N GLY A 387 5.22 -42.96 -24.44
CA GLY A 387 5.79 -44.22 -23.98
C GLY A 387 6.26 -45.25 -25.01
N ALA A 388 6.01 -45.11 -26.31
CA ALA A 388 6.31 -46.20 -27.27
C ALA A 388 7.09 -45.78 -28.52
N ASN A 389 8.40 -46.07 -28.49
CA ASN A 389 9.28 -46.54 -29.58
C ASN A 389 9.11 -45.93 -31.00
N PRO A 390 10.15 -45.25 -31.57
CA PRO A 390 10.11 -44.70 -32.91
C PRO A 390 10.19 -45.82 -33.94
N ASN A 391 9.04 -46.26 -34.48
CA ASN A 391 8.94 -47.01 -35.74
C ASN A 391 7.47 -47.26 -36.10
N TYR A 392 6.80 -46.31 -36.75
CA TYR A 392 5.93 -46.60 -37.90
C TYR A 392 5.46 -45.30 -38.60
N PRO A 393 5.49 -45.21 -39.95
CA PRO A 393 5.18 -43.99 -40.69
C PRO A 393 3.71 -43.86 -41.10
N ASP A 394 3.27 -42.61 -41.24
CA ASP A 394 2.21 -42.05 -42.10
C ASP A 394 0.91 -42.85 -42.32
N VAL A 395 -0.21 -42.36 -41.74
CA VAL A 395 -1.53 -42.54 -42.36
C VAL A 395 -2.34 -41.25 -42.30
N ILE A 396 -2.54 -40.70 -43.49
CA ILE A 396 -3.40 -39.56 -43.85
C ILE A 396 -4.87 -39.99 -43.74
N TYR A 397 -5.71 -39.22 -43.06
CA TYR A 397 -7.17 -39.39 -43.09
C TYR A 397 -7.75 -38.58 -44.26
N GLU A 398 -8.21 -39.28 -45.29
CA GLU A 398 -9.18 -38.75 -46.25
C GLU A 398 -10.62 -38.93 -45.74
N ASP A 399 -11.37 -37.85 -45.90
CA ASP A 399 -12.81 -37.66 -45.76
C ASP A 399 -13.60 -38.71 -46.56
N TYR A 400 -14.71 -39.23 -46.03
CA TYR A 400 -15.97 -39.48 -46.76
C TYR A 400 -17.03 -40.05 -45.82
N GLY A 401 -18.21 -39.41 -45.81
CA GLY A 401 -19.31 -39.72 -44.92
C GLY A 401 -20.19 -40.92 -45.29
N THR A 402 -21.22 -41.05 -44.45
CA THR A 402 -22.52 -41.72 -44.65
C THR A 402 -22.63 -43.26 -44.62
N ALA A 403 -23.11 -43.72 -43.45
CA ALA A 403 -24.33 -44.50 -43.23
C ALA A 403 -24.37 -46.03 -43.48
N ALA A 404 -24.53 -46.72 -42.33
CA ALA A 404 -25.55 -47.72 -42.00
C ALA A 404 -25.54 -49.11 -42.70
N ASN A 405 -25.31 -50.14 -41.86
CA ASN A 405 -26.13 -51.35 -41.63
C ASN A 405 -25.20 -52.49 -41.16
N ASP A 406 -25.21 -52.91 -39.89
CA ASP A 406 -26.15 -53.81 -39.19
C ASP A 406 -25.73 -55.30 -39.30
N ILE A 407 -25.99 -56.04 -38.20
CA ILE A 407 -26.09 -57.52 -38.04
C ILE A 407 -24.90 -58.31 -37.46
N GLY A 408 -25.14 -58.88 -36.26
CA GLY A 408 -24.90 -60.30 -35.92
C GLY A 408 -23.63 -60.61 -35.10
N ASP A 409 -23.63 -60.59 -33.76
CA ASP A 409 -24.23 -61.52 -32.78
C ASP A 409 -23.43 -62.82 -32.49
N THR A 410 -23.45 -63.21 -31.21
CA THR A 410 -23.21 -64.54 -30.60
C THR A 410 -21.86 -64.93 -29.91
N THR A 411 -21.86 -64.69 -28.60
CA THR A 411 -21.75 -65.66 -27.46
C THR A 411 -20.52 -66.56 -27.17
N ASN A 412 -20.20 -66.57 -25.86
CA ASN A 412 -20.01 -67.72 -24.93
C ASN A 412 -18.61 -68.36 -24.68
N ARG A 413 -18.13 -68.20 -23.43
CA ARG A 413 -17.82 -69.25 -22.40
C ARG A 413 -16.77 -68.72 -21.39
N SER A 414 -17.13 -68.35 -20.15
CA SER A 414 -17.29 -69.18 -18.95
C SER A 414 -16.01 -69.91 -18.48
N ASN A 415 -15.46 -69.53 -17.32
CA ASN A 415 -15.39 -70.36 -16.10
C ASN A 415 -14.65 -69.67 -14.95
N GLU A 416 -15.30 -69.72 -13.78
CA GLU A 416 -14.94 -69.16 -12.47
C GLU A 416 -14.11 -70.14 -11.61
N ILE A 417 -13.87 -69.74 -10.34
CA ILE A 417 -13.66 -70.55 -9.09
C ILE A 417 -12.19 -70.59 -8.57
N PRO A 418 -11.91 -70.44 -7.25
CA PRO A 418 -12.59 -69.70 -6.17
C PRO A 418 -11.64 -69.02 -5.14
N SER A 419 -12.25 -68.36 -4.16
CA SER A 419 -11.69 -67.87 -2.90
C SER A 419 -11.37 -68.97 -1.88
N THR A 420 -10.36 -68.74 -1.04
CA THR A 420 -10.23 -69.30 0.32
C THR A 420 -9.79 -68.22 1.29
N ASP A 421 -10.67 -67.98 2.25
CA ASP A 421 -10.50 -67.24 3.50
C ASP A 421 -9.60 -68.03 4.48
N VAL A 422 -9.29 -67.43 5.64
CA VAL A 422 -8.69 -67.99 6.89
C VAL A 422 -7.42 -67.25 7.33
N THR A 423 -7.66 -66.21 8.12
CA THR A 423 -7.03 -65.83 9.40
C THR A 423 -5.54 -66.16 9.62
N ASP A 424 -4.72 -65.13 9.85
CA ASP A 424 -3.91 -65.11 11.06
C ASP A 424 -3.73 -63.70 11.65
N LYS A 425 -4.00 -63.60 12.94
CA LYS A 425 -3.94 -62.42 13.79
C LYS A 425 -2.64 -62.50 14.59
N THR A 426 -1.54 -61.98 14.07
CA THR A 426 -0.35 -61.67 14.89
C THR A 426 0.50 -60.64 14.16
N GLY A 427 0.81 -59.50 14.80
CA GLY A 427 1.73 -58.50 14.25
C GLY A 427 1.27 -57.05 14.34
N ARG A 428 0.12 -56.78 14.96
CA ARG A 428 -0.39 -55.43 15.22
C ARG A 428 0.09 -54.95 16.60
N GLU A 429 1.39 -54.77 16.77
CA GLU A 429 1.96 -54.06 17.94
C GLU A 429 3.41 -53.56 17.73
N HIS A 430 4.13 -54.03 16.71
CA HIS A 430 5.47 -53.51 16.40
C HIS A 430 5.51 -52.43 15.30
N LEU A 431 4.50 -52.35 14.42
CA LEU A 431 4.52 -51.42 13.29
C LEU A 431 4.28 -49.94 13.68
N SER A 432 3.54 -49.70 14.78
CA SER A 432 3.32 -48.35 15.30
C SER A 432 4.56 -47.76 15.96
N VAL A 433 5.38 -48.59 16.63
CA VAL A 433 6.60 -48.13 17.29
C VAL A 433 7.66 -47.73 16.26
N TYR A 434 7.83 -48.50 15.18
CA TYR A 434 8.76 -48.11 14.11
C TYR A 434 8.32 -46.84 13.37
N ALA A 435 7.03 -46.66 13.10
CA ALA A 435 6.53 -45.42 12.48
C ALA A 435 6.75 -44.20 13.39
N VAL A 436 6.50 -44.32 14.70
CA VAL A 436 6.71 -43.22 15.67
C VAL A 436 8.20 -42.92 15.87
N VAL A 437 9.08 -43.93 15.90
CA VAL A 437 10.53 -43.71 16.00
C VAL A 437 11.10 -43.06 14.74
N VAL A 438 10.62 -43.47 13.55
CA VAL A 438 11.04 -42.83 12.29
C VAL A 438 10.55 -41.39 12.23
N ILE A 439 9.28 -41.10 12.54
CA ILE A 439 8.75 -39.73 12.58
C ILE A 439 9.48 -38.89 13.63
N ALA A 440 9.72 -39.41 14.83
CA ALA A 440 10.46 -38.69 15.87
C ALA A 440 11.93 -38.44 15.49
N SER A 441 12.57 -39.38 14.79
CA SER A 441 13.93 -39.21 14.28
C SER A 441 14.01 -38.16 13.16
N VAL A 442 13.01 -38.10 12.27
CA VAL A 442 12.93 -37.10 11.19
C VAL A 442 12.63 -35.72 11.78
N VAL A 443 11.69 -35.62 12.72
CA VAL A 443 11.38 -34.35 13.41
C VAL A 443 12.57 -33.87 14.25
N GLY A 444 13.25 -34.78 14.96
CA GLY A 444 14.45 -34.46 15.72
C GLY A 444 15.62 -34.02 14.83
N PHE A 445 15.80 -34.65 13.67
CA PHE A 445 16.80 -34.26 12.68
C PHE A 445 16.46 -32.91 12.04
N CYS A 446 15.19 -32.67 11.67
CA CYS A 446 14.74 -31.37 11.16
C CYS A 446 14.91 -30.25 12.20
N LEU A 447 14.62 -30.50 13.49
CA LEU A 447 14.85 -29.54 14.57
C LEU A 447 16.34 -29.28 14.80
N LEU A 448 17.20 -30.30 14.73
CA LEU A 448 18.65 -30.13 14.85
C LEU A 448 19.24 -29.37 13.65
N VAL A 449 18.77 -29.65 12.42
CA VAL A 449 19.15 -28.90 11.23
C VAL A 449 18.66 -27.46 11.34
N MET A 450 17.43 -27.22 11.80
CA MET A 450 16.92 -25.86 12.02
C MET A 450 17.73 -25.12 13.10
N LEU A 451 18.06 -25.77 14.21
CA LEU A 451 18.91 -25.18 15.26
C LEU A 451 20.33 -24.93 14.77
N PHE A 452 20.89 -25.81 13.94
CA PHE A 452 22.21 -25.63 13.32
C PHE A 452 22.21 -24.49 12.30
N LEU A 453 21.16 -24.39 11.46
CA LEU A 453 20.95 -23.28 10.53
C LEU A 453 20.75 -21.96 11.29
N LEU A 454 20.01 -21.96 12.40
CA LEU A 454 19.87 -20.80 13.28
C LEU A 454 21.19 -20.43 13.97
N LYS A 455 22.03 -21.41 14.33
CA LYS A 455 23.36 -21.15 14.90
C LYS A 455 24.37 -20.64 13.86
N LEU A 456 24.30 -21.13 12.62
CA LEU A 456 25.10 -20.65 11.49
C LEU A 456 24.65 -19.24 11.05
N ALA A 457 23.35 -18.99 11.03
CA ALA A 457 22.79 -17.65 10.82
C ALA A 457 23.24 -16.66 11.91
N ARG A 458 23.47 -17.15 13.14
CA ARG A 458 23.96 -16.32 14.26
C ARG A 458 25.46 -16.03 14.24
N HIS A 459 26.24 -16.64 13.35
CA HIS A 459 27.70 -16.42 13.27
C HIS A 459 28.21 -15.95 11.90
N SER A 460 27.32 -15.75 10.93
CA SER A 460 27.65 -15.09 9.66
C SER A 460 27.53 -13.57 9.80
N LYS A 461 28.64 -12.91 10.15
CA LYS A 461 28.85 -11.49 9.84
C LYS A 461 29.10 -11.36 8.33
N PHE A 462 28.03 -11.42 7.54
CA PHE A 462 27.98 -10.88 6.18
C PHE A 462 26.58 -10.31 5.97
N GLY A 463 26.52 -8.99 5.82
CA GLY A 463 25.28 -8.23 5.71
C GLY A 463 24.57 -8.51 4.40
N MET A 464 23.41 -9.14 4.48
CA MET A 464 22.37 -9.08 3.45
C MET A 464 21.25 -8.22 4.01
N LYS A 465 21.20 -6.97 3.55
CA LYS A 465 20.06 -6.07 3.74
C LYS A 465 18.87 -6.73 3.04
N GLY A 466 17.98 -7.35 3.80
CA GLY A 466 16.62 -7.61 3.32
C GLY A 466 15.93 -6.25 3.18
N PRO A 467 15.29 -5.94 2.04
CA PRO A 467 14.60 -4.68 1.91
C PRO A 467 13.38 -4.74 2.83
N ALA A 468 13.46 -4.02 3.96
CA ALA A 468 12.28 -3.41 4.51
C ALA A 468 11.72 -2.55 3.37
N SER A 469 10.52 -2.87 2.90
CA SER A 469 9.85 -2.17 1.81
C SER A 469 9.52 -0.75 2.28
N VAL A 470 10.50 0.14 2.14
CA VAL A 470 10.31 1.58 2.06
C VAL A 470 9.65 1.80 0.70
N ILE A 471 8.33 1.92 0.70
CA ILE A 471 7.60 2.42 -0.47
C ILE A 471 7.94 3.90 -0.52
N SER A 472 8.91 4.21 -1.37
CA SER A 472 9.24 5.54 -1.84
C SER A 472 7.99 6.18 -2.44
N ASN A 473 7.76 7.43 -2.03
CA ASN A 473 6.89 8.39 -2.69
C ASN A 473 7.12 8.30 -4.20
N ASP A 474 6.06 7.96 -4.96
CA ASP A 474 5.70 8.50 -6.27
C ASP A 474 4.45 7.73 -6.77
N ASP A 475 3.36 8.48 -7.04
CA ASP A 475 2.12 8.07 -7.73
C ASP A 475 1.15 7.04 -7.09
N ASP A 476 0.68 7.28 -5.87
CA ASP A 476 -0.41 6.49 -5.24
C ASP A 476 -1.83 7.03 -5.57
N SER A 477 -2.29 6.82 -6.82
CA SER A 477 -3.71 6.93 -7.19
C SER A 477 -4.36 5.53 -7.18
N ALA A 478 -4.69 5.02 -5.99
CA ALA A 478 -5.39 3.73 -5.88
C ALA A 478 -6.91 3.91 -6.07
N SER A 479 -7.42 3.81 -7.30
CA SER A 479 -8.85 3.93 -7.64
C SER A 479 -9.78 3.05 -6.77
N PRO A 480 -11.02 3.47 -6.48
CA PRO A 480 -12.00 2.61 -5.82
C PRO A 480 -12.30 1.42 -6.73
N LEU A 481 -12.52 0.23 -6.16
CA LEU A 481 -12.93 -0.98 -6.90
C LEU A 481 -14.33 -0.85 -7.56
N HIS A 482 -14.92 0.35 -7.56
CA HIS A 482 -16.10 0.73 -8.34
C HIS A 482 -15.79 1.49 -9.63
N HIS A 483 -14.53 1.77 -9.95
CA HIS A 483 -14.12 2.48 -11.17
C HIS A 483 -13.59 1.51 -12.23
N ILE A 484 -14.49 0.87 -12.97
CA ILE A 484 -14.20 0.41 -14.32
C ILE A 484 -15.38 0.78 -15.22
N SER A 485 -15.36 2.01 -15.78
CA SER A 485 -16.12 2.36 -16.99
C SER A 485 -15.51 3.56 -17.71
N ASN A 486 -15.21 3.36 -19.00
CA ASN A 486 -14.98 4.32 -20.10
C ASN A 486 -13.86 5.37 -20.02
N GLY A 487 -12.81 5.15 -20.83
CA GLY A 487 -11.97 6.22 -21.37
C GLY A 487 -10.52 5.82 -21.61
N SER A 488 -10.20 5.51 -22.87
CA SER A 488 -8.87 5.51 -23.47
C SER A 488 -7.79 6.30 -22.71
N ASN A 489 -6.75 5.61 -22.18
CA ASN A 489 -5.32 5.97 -22.19
C ASN A 489 -4.52 4.99 -21.30
N THR A 490 -3.60 4.24 -21.92
CA THR A 490 -2.58 3.36 -21.30
C THR A 490 -1.43 4.18 -20.68
N PRO A 491 -0.88 3.79 -19.50
CA PRO A 491 0.46 3.17 -19.43
C PRO A 491 0.53 2.01 -18.38
N SER A 492 1.21 0.87 -18.59
CA SER A 492 2.65 0.59 -18.34
C SER A 492 3.08 0.87 -16.87
N SER A 493 3.72 0.02 -16.05
CA SER A 493 4.86 -0.90 -16.25
C SER A 493 5.09 -1.84 -15.04
N SER A 494 5.89 -2.88 -15.28
CA SER A 494 6.53 -3.89 -14.40
C SER A 494 7.22 -3.36 -13.15
N GLU A 495 7.18 -4.16 -12.09
CA GLU A 495 8.36 -4.65 -11.36
C GLU A 495 7.96 -5.99 -10.69
N GLY A 496 8.69 -7.07 -10.98
CA GLY A 496 8.40 -8.40 -10.45
C GLY A 496 9.66 -9.24 -10.41
N GLY A 497 10.39 -9.14 -9.29
CA GLY A 497 11.51 -10.01 -8.94
C GLY A 497 11.09 -11.47 -8.72
N PRO A 498 12.05 -12.36 -8.41
CA PRO A 498 11.96 -13.81 -8.60
C PRO A 498 11.02 -14.60 -7.64
N ASP A 499 9.99 -13.97 -7.06
CA ASP A 499 8.98 -14.60 -6.20
C ASP A 499 7.52 -14.43 -6.70
N ALA A 500 7.33 -14.00 -7.95
CA ALA A 500 6.00 -13.79 -8.54
C ALA A 500 5.36 -15.10 -9.03
N VAL A 501 4.53 -15.73 -8.19
CA VAL A 501 3.64 -16.82 -8.61
C VAL A 501 2.53 -16.24 -9.49
N ILE A 502 2.60 -16.60 -10.77
CA ILE A 502 1.64 -16.29 -11.82
C ILE A 502 0.32 -17.01 -11.52
N ILE A 503 -0.67 -16.29 -10.98
CA ILE A 503 -2.05 -16.74 -10.97
C ILE A 503 -2.63 -16.39 -12.33
N GLY A 504 -2.74 -17.43 -13.16
CA GLY A 504 -3.33 -17.36 -14.48
C GLY A 504 -4.56 -16.47 -14.54
N MET A 505 -4.47 -15.34 -15.23
CA MET A 505 -5.61 -14.51 -15.59
C MET A 505 -5.41 -13.98 -17.00
N THR A 506 -5.96 -14.71 -17.96
CA THR A 506 -6.14 -14.15 -19.29
C THR A 506 -7.12 -13.01 -19.26
N LYS A 507 -6.99 -12.13 -20.26
CA LYS A 507 -7.94 -11.07 -20.60
C LYS A 507 -9.35 -11.64 -20.80
N ILE A 508 -10.08 -11.86 -19.72
CA ILE A 508 -11.53 -11.96 -19.71
C ILE A 508 -12.02 -10.51 -19.85
N PRO A 509 -12.88 -10.20 -20.85
CA PRO A 509 -13.43 -8.87 -21.00
C PRO A 509 -14.06 -8.47 -19.67
N VAL A 510 -13.73 -7.28 -19.18
CA VAL A 510 -14.45 -6.68 -18.05
C VAL A 510 -15.92 -6.68 -18.46
N ILE A 511 -16.71 -7.54 -17.83
CA ILE A 511 -18.15 -7.39 -17.86
C ILE A 511 -18.38 -6.17 -16.98
N GLU A 512 -18.50 -5.00 -17.61
CA GLU A 512 -19.01 -3.82 -16.94
C GLU A 512 -20.28 -4.24 -16.22
N ASN A 513 -20.36 -3.98 -14.91
CA ASN A 513 -21.64 -4.10 -14.23
C ASN A 513 -22.56 -3.15 -15.01
N PRO A 514 -23.64 -3.66 -15.64
CA PRO A 514 -24.50 -2.85 -16.49
C PRO A 514 -24.84 -1.62 -15.69
N GLN A 515 -24.47 -0.47 -16.24
CA GLN A 515 -24.59 0.85 -15.65
C GLN A 515 -25.80 0.86 -14.70
N TYR A 516 -25.59 1.20 -13.42
CA TYR A 516 -26.68 1.44 -12.45
C TYR A 516 -27.70 2.47 -12.98
N PHE A 517 -27.39 3.11 -14.11
CA PHE A 517 -28.27 3.89 -14.96
C PHE A 517 -28.32 3.29 -16.37
N GLY A 518 -29.33 2.48 -16.68
CA GLY A 518 -29.46 1.89 -18.03
C GLY A 518 -30.65 0.97 -18.32
N ILE A 519 -31.60 0.79 -17.38
CA ILE A 519 -32.82 0.01 -17.61
C ILE A 519 -34.04 0.85 -17.19
N THR A 520 -34.62 1.54 -18.18
CA THR A 520 -36.05 1.81 -18.37
C THR A 520 -36.92 2.10 -17.12
N ASN A 521 -37.34 3.37 -16.97
CA ASN A 521 -38.60 3.81 -16.34
C ASN A 521 -39.05 3.09 -15.05
N SER A 522 -38.44 3.43 -13.89
CA SER A 522 -39.11 3.65 -12.59
C SER A 522 -38.15 3.40 -11.41
N GLN A 523 -38.10 4.34 -10.46
CA GLN A 523 -37.63 4.22 -9.05
C GLN A 523 -36.29 4.86 -8.59
N LEU A 524 -35.53 5.58 -9.41
CA LEU A 524 -34.78 6.72 -8.82
C LEU A 524 -35.78 7.84 -8.58
N LYS A 525 -35.93 8.32 -7.34
CA LYS A 525 -36.75 9.51 -7.08
C LYS A 525 -36.17 10.65 -7.94
N PRO A 526 -36.94 11.21 -8.89
CA PRO A 526 -36.45 12.20 -9.85
C PRO A 526 -35.91 13.51 -9.22
N ASP A 527 -36.07 13.67 -7.90
CA ASP A 527 -35.76 14.90 -7.16
C ASP A 527 -34.70 14.69 -6.06
N THR A 528 -33.85 13.67 -6.16
CA THR A 528 -32.84 13.43 -5.11
C THR A 528 -31.62 14.32 -5.35
N PHE A 529 -31.73 15.58 -4.93
CA PHE A 529 -30.65 16.56 -5.03
C PHE A 529 -29.58 16.28 -3.98
N VAL A 530 -28.32 16.18 -4.40
CA VAL A 530 -27.17 16.16 -3.50
C VAL A 530 -27.17 17.47 -2.71
N GLN A 531 -27.20 17.40 -1.38
CA GLN A 531 -27.18 18.59 -0.55
C GLN A 531 -25.82 19.30 -0.65
N HIS A 532 -25.82 20.54 -1.12
CA HIS A 532 -24.64 21.39 -1.16
C HIS A 532 -24.47 22.11 0.18
N ILE A 533 -23.37 21.82 0.88
CA ILE A 533 -23.01 22.42 2.16
C ILE A 533 -21.98 23.53 1.89
N LYS A 534 -22.24 24.72 2.43
CA LYS A 534 -21.34 25.88 2.28
C LYS A 534 -20.03 25.66 3.03
N ARG A 535 -18.89 26.04 2.43
CA ARG A 535 -17.55 25.83 3.02
C ARG A 535 -17.45 26.43 4.42
N HIS A 536 -18.00 27.63 4.62
CA HIS A 536 -17.98 28.35 5.89
C HIS A 536 -18.79 27.67 7.01
N ASN A 537 -19.71 26.76 6.67
CA ASN A 537 -20.45 25.98 7.66
C ASN A 537 -19.64 24.79 8.20
N ILE A 538 -18.49 24.45 7.60
CA ILE A 538 -17.68 23.29 7.98
C ILE A 538 -16.41 23.77 8.69
N VAL A 539 -16.31 23.49 9.99
CA VAL A 539 -15.14 23.82 10.82
C VAL A 539 -14.38 22.55 11.16
N LEU A 540 -13.27 22.30 10.46
CA LEU A 540 -12.40 21.15 10.71
C LEU A 540 -11.81 21.22 12.14
N LYS A 541 -11.74 20.08 12.84
CA LYS A 541 -11.24 19.98 14.23
C LYS A 541 -9.94 19.19 14.32
N ARG A 542 -9.95 17.92 13.93
CA ARG A 542 -8.78 17.03 13.96
C ARG A 542 -8.84 16.02 12.84
N GLU A 543 -7.69 15.56 12.38
CA GLU A 543 -7.59 14.44 11.46
C GLU A 543 -7.99 13.13 12.18
N LEU A 544 -8.84 12.32 11.54
CA LEU A 544 -9.27 11.00 12.02
C LEU A 544 -8.47 9.87 11.36
N GLY A 545 -8.03 10.09 10.12
CA GLY A 545 -7.20 9.18 9.35
C GLY A 545 -7.00 9.67 7.92
N GLU A 546 -6.05 9.04 7.24
CA GLU A 546 -5.71 9.29 5.85
C GLU A 546 -5.81 7.96 5.10
N GLY A 547 -6.41 7.99 3.91
CA GLY A 547 -6.39 6.85 3.01
C GLY A 547 -6.06 7.28 1.58
N ALA A 548 -6.17 6.34 0.65
CA ALA A 548 -5.77 6.53 -0.74
C ALA A 548 -6.40 7.76 -1.42
N PHE A 549 -7.64 8.10 -1.06
CA PHE A 549 -8.40 9.18 -1.70
C PHE A 549 -8.23 10.55 -1.03
N GLY A 550 -7.64 10.57 0.16
CA GLY A 550 -7.42 11.78 0.93
C GLY A 550 -7.69 11.62 2.41
N LYS A 551 -7.72 12.77 3.09
CA LYS A 551 -7.79 12.86 4.55
C LYS A 551 -9.22 12.93 5.02
N VAL A 552 -9.48 12.37 6.19
CA VAL A 552 -10.76 12.49 6.87
C VAL A 552 -10.59 13.19 8.19
N PHE A 553 -11.46 14.16 8.42
CA PHE A 553 -11.42 15.01 9.59
C PHE A 553 -12.69 14.86 10.40
N LEU A 554 -12.56 14.95 11.72
CA LEU A 554 -13.67 15.35 12.57
C LEU A 554 -13.90 16.84 12.34
N ALA A 555 -15.14 17.24 12.09
CA ALA A 555 -15.51 18.63 11.92
C ALA A 555 -16.81 18.96 12.66
N GLU A 556 -17.03 20.23 12.96
CA GLU A 556 -18.35 20.76 13.31
C GLU A 556 -19.00 21.30 12.02
N CYS A 557 -20.22 20.86 11.73
CA CYS A 557 -21.02 21.41 10.64
C CYS A 557 -22.19 22.23 11.21
N TYR A 558 -22.24 23.51 10.85
CA TYR A 558 -23.30 24.44 11.25
C TYR A 558 -24.47 24.37 10.27
N ASN A 559 -25.69 24.61 10.77
CA ASN A 559 -26.91 24.68 9.95
C ASN A 559 -27.20 23.44 9.09
N LEU A 560 -26.71 22.26 9.51
CA LEU A 560 -26.92 21.01 8.78
C LEU A 560 -28.24 20.34 9.10
N CYS A 561 -28.71 20.45 10.35
CA CYS A 561 -29.97 19.93 10.83
C CYS A 561 -30.78 21.07 11.49
N PRO A 562 -32.08 21.23 11.22
CA PRO A 562 -32.88 22.34 11.76
C PRO A 562 -32.96 22.38 13.29
N GLU A 563 -32.79 21.23 13.95
CA GLU A 563 -32.95 21.06 15.40
C GLU A 563 -31.66 21.38 16.19
N GLN A 564 -30.51 21.49 15.52
CA GLN A 564 -29.21 21.65 16.16
C GLN A 564 -28.38 22.70 15.43
N ASP A 565 -27.95 23.74 16.16
CA ASP A 565 -27.12 24.83 15.60
C ASP A 565 -25.85 24.31 14.93
N LYS A 566 -25.25 23.27 15.52
CA LYS A 566 -24.08 22.56 15.00
C LYS A 566 -24.12 21.09 15.37
N ILE A 567 -23.56 20.26 14.50
CA ILE A 567 -23.40 18.82 14.74
C ILE A 567 -21.96 18.39 14.43
N LEU A 568 -21.50 17.31 15.08
CA LEU A 568 -20.23 16.69 14.71
C LEU A 568 -20.40 15.82 13.46
N VAL A 569 -19.49 15.98 12.50
CA VAL A 569 -19.48 15.26 11.22
C VAL A 569 -18.10 14.70 10.93
N ALA A 570 -18.03 13.68 10.07
CA ALA A 570 -16.80 13.25 9.43
C ALA A 570 -16.72 13.88 8.04
N VAL A 571 -15.61 14.55 7.74
CA VAL A 571 -15.36 15.24 6.47
C VAL A 571 -14.27 14.51 5.71
N LYS A 572 -14.62 13.89 4.58
CA LYS A 572 -13.66 13.25 3.66
C LYS A 572 -13.26 14.26 2.59
N THR A 573 -11.97 14.56 2.51
CA THR A 573 -11.36 15.43 1.51
C THR A 573 -10.80 14.59 0.36
N LEU A 574 -10.96 15.05 -0.88
CA LEU A 574 -10.29 14.43 -2.03
C LEU A 574 -8.98 15.15 -2.35
N LYS A 575 -7.90 14.39 -2.50
CA LYS A 575 -6.57 14.91 -2.86
C LYS A 575 -6.49 15.37 -4.31
N ASP A 576 -7.07 14.60 -5.22
CA ASP A 576 -7.05 14.89 -6.67
C ASP A 576 -8.27 15.72 -7.08
N ALA A 577 -8.02 16.83 -7.76
CA ALA A 577 -9.02 17.75 -8.28
C ALA A 577 -9.18 17.68 -9.81
N SER A 578 -8.61 16.65 -10.45
CA SER A 578 -8.73 16.39 -11.89
C SER A 578 -10.19 16.29 -12.34
N ASP A 579 -10.49 16.65 -13.59
CA ASP A 579 -11.86 16.62 -14.11
C ASP A 579 -12.49 15.22 -14.03
N ASN A 580 -11.69 14.16 -14.16
CA ASN A 580 -12.13 12.79 -13.97
C ASN A 580 -12.46 12.52 -12.49
N ALA A 581 -11.58 12.90 -11.56
CA ALA A 581 -11.85 12.79 -10.13
C ALA A 581 -13.10 13.59 -9.71
N ARG A 582 -13.35 14.76 -10.31
CA ARG A 582 -14.59 15.55 -10.07
C ARG A 582 -15.84 14.84 -10.58
N LYS A 583 -15.83 14.28 -11.79
CA LYS A 583 -16.96 13.49 -12.32
C LYS A 583 -17.24 12.27 -11.45
N ASP A 584 -16.18 11.63 -10.96
CA ASP A 584 -16.23 10.46 -10.11
C ASP A 584 -16.82 10.80 -8.74
N PHE A 585 -16.37 11.90 -8.15
CA PHE A 585 -16.93 12.50 -6.93
C PHE A 585 -18.43 12.78 -7.06
N HIS A 586 -18.87 13.38 -8.18
CA HIS A 586 -20.28 13.66 -8.42
C HIS A 586 -21.12 12.38 -8.50
N ARG A 587 -20.65 11.35 -9.22
CA ARG A 587 -21.35 10.06 -9.31
C ARG A 587 -21.44 9.36 -7.96
N GLU A 588 -20.36 9.37 -7.17
CA GLU A 588 -20.36 8.79 -5.82
C GLU A 588 -21.32 9.54 -4.89
N ALA A 589 -21.36 10.87 -4.95
CA ALA A 589 -22.28 11.68 -4.15
C ALA A 589 -23.75 11.42 -4.51
N GLU A 590 -24.10 11.28 -5.79
CA GLU A 590 -25.46 10.94 -6.23
C GLU A 590 -25.88 9.55 -5.73
N LEU A 591 -25.00 8.56 -5.85
CA LEU A 591 -25.23 7.21 -5.35
C LEU A 591 -25.46 7.21 -3.83
N LEU A 592 -24.56 7.82 -3.05
CA LEU A 592 -24.63 7.88 -1.59
C LEU A 592 -25.86 8.64 -1.09
N THR A 593 -26.34 9.65 -1.82
CA THR A 593 -27.56 10.39 -1.46
C THR A 593 -28.79 9.46 -1.45
N ASN A 594 -28.82 8.46 -2.33
CA ASN A 594 -29.91 7.49 -2.43
C ASN A 594 -29.82 6.34 -1.41
N LEU A 595 -28.62 6.08 -0.85
CA LEU A 595 -28.38 5.00 0.11
C LEU A 595 -28.61 5.49 1.55
N GLN A 596 -29.85 5.44 2.02
CA GLN A 596 -30.25 5.83 3.37
C GLN A 596 -30.91 4.69 4.14
N HIS A 597 -30.25 4.23 5.20
CA HIS A 597 -30.75 3.17 6.07
C HIS A 597 -30.08 3.24 7.45
N GLU A 598 -30.72 2.71 8.49
CA GLU A 598 -30.23 2.79 9.88
C GLU A 598 -28.80 2.23 10.05
N HIS A 599 -28.48 1.18 9.30
CA HIS A 599 -27.19 0.49 9.35
C HIS A 599 -26.26 0.81 8.16
N ILE A 600 -26.49 1.93 7.47
CA ILE A 600 -25.58 2.50 6.46
C ILE A 600 -25.14 3.87 6.95
N VAL A 601 -23.85 4.19 6.86
CA VAL A 601 -23.32 5.47 7.33
C VAL A 601 -23.98 6.60 6.54
N LYS A 602 -24.65 7.50 7.27
CA LYS A 602 -25.42 8.61 6.72
C LYS A 602 -24.50 9.59 6.01
N PHE A 603 -24.73 9.76 4.72
CA PHE A 603 -24.16 10.82 3.91
C PHE A 603 -25.04 12.08 4.01
N TYR A 604 -24.44 13.21 4.37
CA TYR A 604 -25.14 14.48 4.50
C TYR A 604 -25.08 15.34 3.25
N GLY A 605 -23.99 15.28 2.49
CA GLY A 605 -23.84 16.11 1.29
C GLY A 605 -22.39 16.43 0.94
N VAL A 606 -22.22 17.39 0.04
CA VAL A 606 -20.91 17.78 -0.51
C VAL A 606 -20.64 19.27 -0.32
N CYS A 607 -19.36 19.62 -0.17
CA CYS A 607 -18.88 20.98 -0.37
C CYS A 607 -17.93 21.00 -1.57
N VAL A 608 -18.40 21.64 -2.64
CA VAL A 608 -17.67 21.83 -3.90
C VAL A 608 -17.09 23.25 -4.04
N GLU A 609 -17.26 24.07 -3.00
CA GLU A 609 -16.76 25.45 -2.95
C GLU A 609 -15.25 25.45 -2.64
N GLY A 610 -14.44 25.59 -3.68
CA GLY A 610 -12.98 25.57 -3.59
C GLY A 610 -12.40 24.16 -3.45
N ASP A 611 -11.08 24.09 -3.33
CA ASP A 611 -10.35 22.85 -3.08
C ASP A 611 -9.91 22.76 -1.61
N PRO A 612 -9.82 21.55 -1.02
CA PRO A 612 -10.19 20.26 -1.61
C PRO A 612 -11.71 20.06 -1.65
N LEU A 613 -12.19 19.22 -2.57
CA LEU A 613 -13.57 18.74 -2.57
C LEU A 613 -13.86 17.95 -1.30
N ILE A 614 -15.05 18.14 -0.73
CA ILE A 614 -15.44 17.61 0.57
C ILE A 614 -16.74 16.81 0.48
N MET A 615 -16.73 15.60 1.03
CA MET A 615 -17.92 14.82 1.37
C MET A 615 -18.15 14.87 2.88
N VAL A 616 -19.40 15.08 3.31
CA VAL A 616 -19.79 15.20 4.72
C VAL A 616 -20.64 14.01 5.13
N PHE A 617 -20.22 13.31 6.18
CA PHE A 617 -20.87 12.11 6.72
C PHE A 617 -21.19 12.27 8.21
N GLU A 618 -22.05 11.42 8.75
CA GLU A 618 -22.21 11.32 10.20
C GLU A 618 -20.91 10.89 10.88
N TYR A 619 -20.64 11.48 12.05
CA TYR A 619 -19.49 11.11 12.84
C TYR A 619 -19.79 9.87 13.70
N MET A 620 -19.03 8.80 13.47
CA MET A 620 -19.11 7.55 14.24
C MET A 620 -18.01 7.53 15.30
N LYS A 621 -18.39 7.81 16.54
CA LYS A 621 -17.50 8.13 17.67
C LYS A 621 -16.37 7.13 17.93
N HIS A 622 -16.63 5.83 17.77
CA HIS A 622 -15.68 4.77 18.12
C HIS A 622 -14.81 4.31 16.94
N GLY A 623 -14.93 4.95 15.77
CA GLY A 623 -14.13 4.63 14.60
C GLY A 623 -14.56 3.32 13.93
N ASP A 624 -13.62 2.65 13.27
CA ASP A 624 -13.88 1.40 12.56
C ASP A 624 -14.04 0.20 13.50
N LEU A 625 -14.86 -0.76 13.07
CA LEU A 625 -15.22 -1.93 13.85
C LEU A 625 -14.03 -2.87 14.05
N ASN A 626 -13.08 -2.96 13.12
CA ASN A 626 -11.90 -3.82 13.30
C ASN A 626 -11.06 -3.35 14.50
N LYS A 627 -10.73 -2.06 14.56
CA LYS A 627 -10.01 -1.46 15.69
C LYS A 627 -10.81 -1.57 16.99
N PHE A 628 -12.13 -1.36 16.92
CA PHE A 628 -13.01 -1.53 18.07
C PHE A 628 -12.99 -2.96 18.63
N LEU A 629 -13.11 -3.97 17.75
CA LEU A 629 -13.05 -5.38 18.13
C LEU A 629 -11.70 -5.74 18.76
N ARG A 630 -10.59 -5.32 18.13
CA ARG A 630 -9.23 -5.55 18.64
C ARG A 630 -9.02 -4.96 20.03
N ALA A 631 -9.57 -3.76 20.28
CA ALA A 631 -9.50 -3.11 21.59
C ALA A 631 -10.30 -3.84 22.69
N HIS A 632 -11.27 -4.70 22.33
CA HIS A 632 -12.07 -5.51 23.27
C HIS A 632 -11.69 -6.99 23.24
N GLY A 633 -10.63 -7.37 22.52
CA GLY A 633 -10.17 -8.75 22.42
C GLY A 633 -9.25 -9.16 23.57
N PRO A 634 -9.04 -10.47 23.76
CA PRO A 634 -8.16 -10.99 24.81
C PRO A 634 -6.70 -10.50 24.67
N ASP A 635 -6.27 -10.21 23.43
CA ASP A 635 -4.93 -9.70 23.13
C ASP A 635 -4.79 -8.18 23.40
N ALA A 636 -5.87 -7.46 23.75
CA ALA A 636 -5.85 -6.01 23.99
C ALA A 636 -4.98 -5.61 25.19
N VAL A 637 -4.81 -6.51 26.17
CA VAL A 637 -3.90 -6.31 27.32
C VAL A 637 -2.46 -6.03 26.85
N LEU A 638 -2.07 -6.52 25.67
CA LEU A 638 -0.76 -6.30 25.07
C LEU A 638 -0.65 -4.95 24.35
N MET A 639 -1.76 -4.25 24.07
CA MET A 639 -1.80 -3.05 23.24
C MET A 639 -2.19 -1.75 23.98
N ALA A 640 -2.73 -1.83 25.20
CA ALA A 640 -3.20 -0.65 25.93
C ALA A 640 -2.27 -0.27 27.10
N GLU A 641 -1.86 1.01 27.17
CA GLU A 641 -1.19 1.61 28.34
C GLU A 641 -2.16 1.86 29.53
N GLY A 642 -3.23 1.06 29.66
CA GLY A 642 -4.28 1.24 30.67
C GLY A 642 -5.14 0.00 30.85
N ASN A 643 -6.18 0.10 31.68
CA ASN A 643 -7.16 -0.98 31.84
C ASN A 643 -7.87 -1.20 30.50
N PRO A 644 -7.77 -2.39 29.89
CA PRO A 644 -8.45 -2.67 28.64
C PRO A 644 -9.97 -2.59 28.83
N PRO A 645 -10.72 -2.18 27.79
CA PRO A 645 -12.17 -2.33 27.76
C PRO A 645 -12.58 -3.77 28.08
N THR A 646 -13.72 -3.94 28.75
CA THR A 646 -14.30 -5.26 29.02
C THR A 646 -14.54 -6.02 27.71
N GLU A 647 -14.22 -7.31 27.67
CA GLU A 647 -14.51 -8.14 26.51
C GLU A 647 -15.99 -8.08 26.11
N LEU A 648 -16.27 -8.08 24.80
CA LEU A 648 -17.63 -8.10 24.29
C LEU A 648 -18.28 -9.45 24.59
N THR A 649 -19.50 -9.41 25.11
CA THR A 649 -20.32 -10.62 25.30
C THR A 649 -20.75 -11.20 23.96
N GLN A 650 -21.05 -12.50 23.92
CA GLN A 650 -21.58 -13.17 22.73
C GLN A 650 -22.88 -12.50 22.20
N SER A 651 -23.74 -12.00 23.10
CA SER A 651 -24.94 -11.25 22.74
C SER A 651 -24.61 -9.94 22.01
N GLN A 652 -23.59 -9.20 22.48
CA GLN A 652 -23.11 -7.98 21.82
C GLN A 652 -22.49 -8.28 20.45
N MET A 653 -21.70 -9.36 20.32
CA MET A 653 -21.16 -9.79 19.02
C MET A 653 -22.26 -10.15 18.02
N LEU A 654 -23.28 -10.90 18.45
CA LEU A 654 -24.44 -11.23 17.62
C LEU A 654 -25.24 -9.98 17.24
N HIS A 655 -25.35 -9.01 18.15
CA HIS A 655 -25.99 -7.74 17.87
C HIS A 655 -25.24 -6.93 16.81
N ILE A 656 -23.90 -6.86 16.87
CA ILE A 656 -23.06 -6.26 15.83
C ILE A 656 -23.30 -6.94 14.48
N ALA A 657 -23.22 -8.28 14.44
CA ALA A 657 -23.44 -9.08 13.25
C ALA A 657 -24.83 -8.84 12.62
N GLN A 658 -25.86 -8.78 13.47
CA GLN A 658 -27.24 -8.55 13.04
C GLN A 658 -27.44 -7.16 12.42
N GLN A 659 -26.78 -6.13 12.94
CA GLN A 659 -26.83 -4.77 12.39
C GLN A 659 -26.17 -4.70 11.01
N ILE A 660 -24.99 -5.30 10.84
CA ILE A 660 -24.31 -5.38 9.53
C ILE A 660 -25.17 -6.16 8.53
N ALA A 661 -25.72 -7.31 8.92
CA ALA A 661 -26.61 -8.08 8.05
C ALA A 661 -27.84 -7.28 7.62
N ALA A 662 -28.44 -6.47 8.51
CA ALA A 662 -29.55 -5.59 8.18
C ALA A 662 -29.15 -4.52 7.15
N GLY A 663 -27.96 -3.92 7.27
CA GLY A 663 -27.41 -3.00 6.27
C GLY A 663 -27.23 -3.68 4.90
N MET A 664 -26.70 -4.89 4.88
CA MET A 664 -26.52 -5.67 3.64
C MET A 664 -27.84 -6.11 3.00
N VAL A 665 -28.88 -6.40 3.79
CA VAL A 665 -30.24 -6.62 3.26
C VAL A 665 -30.73 -5.38 2.51
N TYR A 666 -30.50 -4.19 3.07
CA TYR A 666 -30.86 -2.94 2.42
C TYR A 666 -30.07 -2.72 1.13
N LEU A 667 -28.73 -2.83 1.15
CA LEU A 667 -27.90 -2.66 -0.05
C LEU A 667 -28.30 -3.63 -1.17
N ALA A 668 -28.51 -4.91 -0.85
CA ALA A 668 -28.99 -5.89 -1.81
C ALA A 668 -30.37 -5.54 -2.39
N SER A 669 -31.26 -4.92 -1.60
CA SER A 669 -32.56 -4.43 -2.09
C SER A 669 -32.46 -3.24 -3.04
N GLN A 670 -31.38 -2.46 -2.95
CA GLN A 670 -31.05 -1.38 -3.87
C GLN A 670 -30.21 -1.87 -5.07
N HIS A 671 -30.08 -3.19 -5.22
CA HIS A 671 -29.18 -3.86 -6.17
C HIS A 671 -27.71 -3.45 -6.04
N PHE A 672 -27.33 -2.90 -4.89
CA PHE A 672 -25.99 -2.39 -4.62
C PHE A 672 -25.07 -3.50 -4.11
N VAL A 673 -23.95 -3.72 -4.79
CA VAL A 673 -22.89 -4.66 -4.39
C VAL A 673 -21.75 -3.88 -3.74
N HIS A 674 -21.43 -4.18 -2.49
CA HIS A 674 -20.39 -3.48 -1.72
C HIS A 674 -18.97 -3.78 -2.21
N ARG A 675 -18.65 -5.03 -2.54
CA ARG A 675 -17.34 -5.52 -3.05
C ARG A 675 -16.16 -5.53 -2.07
N ASP A 676 -16.21 -4.75 -0.99
CA ASP A 676 -15.16 -4.66 0.04
C ASP A 676 -15.78 -4.67 1.46
N LEU A 677 -16.80 -5.51 1.67
CA LEU A 677 -17.40 -5.67 2.99
C LEU A 677 -16.40 -6.36 3.94
N ALA A 678 -15.95 -5.62 4.96
CA ALA A 678 -15.02 -6.08 5.99
C ALA A 678 -15.24 -5.27 7.28
N THR A 679 -14.76 -5.74 8.44
CA THR A 679 -14.93 -4.96 9.69
C THR A 679 -14.21 -3.61 9.67
N ARG A 680 -13.12 -3.45 8.90
CA ARG A 680 -12.44 -2.15 8.69
C ARG A 680 -13.31 -1.11 7.96
N ASN A 681 -14.32 -1.57 7.21
CA ASN A 681 -15.28 -0.74 6.46
C ASN A 681 -16.64 -0.65 7.19
N CYS A 682 -16.73 -1.12 8.43
CA CYS A 682 -17.87 -0.89 9.31
C CYS A 682 -17.47 0.12 10.38
N LEU A 683 -18.37 1.03 10.76
CA LEU A 683 -18.12 2.04 11.79
C LEU A 683 -19.00 1.82 13.03
N VAL A 684 -18.48 2.20 14.19
CA VAL A 684 -19.14 2.05 15.49
C VAL A 684 -19.48 3.41 16.08
N GLY A 685 -20.77 3.63 16.30
CA GLY A 685 -21.35 4.81 16.92
C GLY A 685 -21.68 4.58 18.39
N GLU A 686 -22.39 5.52 18.99
CA GLU A 686 -22.80 5.39 20.39
C GLU A 686 -23.75 4.19 20.60
N ASN A 687 -23.76 3.63 21.81
CA ASN A 687 -24.60 2.48 22.19
C ASN A 687 -24.41 1.23 21.32
N LEU A 688 -23.19 1.00 20.81
CA LEU A 688 -22.85 -0.15 19.96
C LEU A 688 -23.64 -0.18 18.63
N LEU A 689 -24.08 0.98 18.16
CA LEU A 689 -24.67 1.13 16.83
C LEU A 689 -23.59 0.89 15.77
N VAL A 690 -23.79 -0.11 14.91
CA VAL A 690 -22.86 -0.43 13.82
C VAL A 690 -23.50 -0.11 12.48
N LYS A 691 -22.72 0.56 11.63
CA LYS A 691 -23.14 0.94 10.29
C LYS A 691 -22.05 0.61 9.27
N ILE A 692 -22.47 0.22 8.07
CA ILE A 692 -21.58 -0.04 6.95
C ILE A 692 -21.21 1.29 6.29
N GLY A 693 -19.92 1.54 6.08
CA GLY A 693 -19.41 2.69 5.36
C GLY A 693 -18.49 2.29 4.21
N ASP A 694 -18.19 3.23 3.32
CA ASP A 694 -17.18 3.04 2.27
C ASP A 694 -16.05 4.06 2.46
N PHE A 695 -15.30 3.83 3.53
CA PHE A 695 -14.12 4.62 3.82
C PHE A 695 -12.92 3.86 3.31
N GLY A 696 -12.47 4.18 2.08
CA GLY A 696 -11.10 3.87 1.61
C GLY A 696 -9.96 4.48 2.48
N MET A 697 -10.31 4.98 3.67
CA MET A 697 -9.47 5.51 4.74
C MET A 697 -8.58 4.47 5.40
N SER A 698 -8.93 3.19 5.30
CA SER A 698 -8.26 2.15 6.07
C SER A 698 -6.96 1.68 5.40
N ARG A 699 -6.66 2.08 4.16
CA ARG A 699 -5.63 1.40 3.37
C ARG A 699 -4.20 1.54 3.91
N ASP A 700 -3.85 2.62 4.60
CA ASP A 700 -2.48 2.74 5.14
C ASP A 700 -2.28 1.84 6.37
N VAL A 701 -3.23 1.86 7.31
CA VAL A 701 -3.21 1.04 8.53
C VAL A 701 -3.48 -0.44 8.23
N TYR A 702 -4.34 -0.72 7.25
CA TYR A 702 -4.78 -2.06 6.86
C TYR A 702 -4.21 -2.47 5.49
N SER A 703 -3.04 -1.95 5.12
CA SER A 703 -2.39 -2.23 3.82
C SER A 703 -2.20 -3.72 3.57
N THR A 704 -1.90 -4.49 4.61
CA THR A 704 -1.75 -5.96 4.55
C THR A 704 -3.04 -6.72 4.22
N ASP A 705 -4.21 -6.07 4.32
CA ASP A 705 -5.49 -6.67 3.97
C ASP A 705 -5.77 -6.65 2.46
N TYR A 706 -4.97 -5.90 1.70
CA TYR A 706 -5.12 -5.73 0.25
C TYR A 706 -3.94 -6.36 -0.50
N TYR A 707 -4.25 -7.05 -1.60
CA TYR A 707 -3.27 -7.63 -2.52
C TYR A 707 -3.29 -6.88 -3.85
N ARG A 708 -2.12 -6.49 -4.35
CA ARG A 708 -1.97 -5.78 -5.63
C ARG A 708 -1.95 -6.80 -6.77
N VAL A 709 -2.93 -6.71 -7.67
CA VAL A 709 -3.02 -7.53 -8.89
C VAL A 709 -2.83 -6.66 -10.12
N GLY A 710 -1.91 -7.04 -11.01
CA GLY A 710 -1.68 -6.35 -12.28
C GLY A 710 -1.19 -4.91 -12.15
N GLY A 711 -0.35 -4.62 -11.14
CA GLY A 711 0.31 -3.33 -10.95
C GLY A 711 -0.56 -2.21 -10.35
N HIS A 712 -1.88 -2.21 -10.57
CA HIS A 712 -2.72 -1.05 -10.22
C HIS A 712 -3.93 -1.35 -9.32
N THR A 713 -4.45 -2.58 -9.31
CA THR A 713 -5.69 -2.89 -8.58
C THR A 713 -5.40 -3.54 -7.23
N MET A 714 -5.82 -2.88 -6.15
CA MET A 714 -5.76 -3.43 -4.79
C MET A 714 -7.05 -4.20 -4.48
N LEU A 715 -6.95 -5.50 -4.20
CA LEU A 715 -8.08 -6.40 -3.95
C LEU A 715 -8.07 -6.96 -2.52
N PRO A 716 -9.22 -6.98 -1.80
CA PRO A 716 -9.33 -7.52 -0.44
C PRO A 716 -9.44 -9.06 -0.45
N ILE A 717 -8.44 -9.75 -1.03
CA ILE A 717 -8.50 -11.18 -1.40
C ILE A 717 -8.94 -12.12 -0.26
N ARG A 718 -8.63 -11.80 0.99
CA ARG A 718 -8.97 -12.60 2.18
C ARG A 718 -10.47 -12.59 2.50
N TRP A 719 -11.21 -11.62 1.97
CA TRP A 719 -12.66 -11.49 2.07
C TRP A 719 -13.40 -11.92 0.80
N MET A 720 -12.69 -12.16 -0.30
CA MET A 720 -13.31 -12.43 -1.59
C MET A 720 -13.66 -13.92 -1.77
N PRO A 721 -14.78 -14.24 -2.44
CA PRO A 721 -15.10 -15.61 -2.83
C PRO A 721 -14.30 -16.08 -4.06
N PRO A 722 -14.30 -17.40 -4.35
CA PRO A 722 -13.55 -17.97 -5.47
C PRO A 722 -13.88 -17.32 -6.82
N GLU A 723 -15.14 -17.02 -7.14
CA GLU A 723 -15.52 -16.40 -8.41
C GLU A 723 -15.07 -14.95 -8.55
N SER A 724 -14.94 -14.22 -7.45
CA SER A 724 -14.38 -12.85 -7.48
C SER A 724 -12.87 -12.90 -7.65
N ILE A 725 -12.19 -13.86 -7.03
CA ILE A 725 -10.73 -14.06 -7.18
C ILE A 725 -10.39 -14.56 -8.59
N MET A 726 -11.12 -15.55 -9.11
CA MET A 726 -10.80 -16.22 -10.38
C MET A 726 -11.34 -15.48 -11.61
N TYR A 727 -12.53 -14.86 -11.51
CA TYR A 727 -13.26 -14.33 -12.68
C TYR A 727 -13.63 -12.85 -12.53
N ARG A 728 -13.21 -12.18 -11.45
CA ARG A 728 -13.57 -10.79 -11.11
C ARG A 728 -15.09 -10.54 -11.10
N LYS A 729 -15.87 -11.57 -10.76
CA LYS A 729 -17.34 -11.48 -10.67
C LYS A 729 -17.75 -11.01 -9.28
N PHE A 730 -18.47 -9.90 -9.19
CA PHE A 730 -19.00 -9.35 -7.94
C PHE A 730 -20.52 -9.25 -8.02
N THR A 731 -21.21 -9.85 -7.06
CA THR A 731 -22.67 -9.90 -6.95
C THR A 731 -23.12 -9.77 -5.49
N THR A 732 -24.42 -9.73 -5.25
CA THR A 732 -24.96 -9.81 -3.89
C THR A 732 -24.52 -11.10 -3.17
N GLU A 733 -24.33 -12.19 -3.90
CA GLU A 733 -23.84 -13.46 -3.36
C GLU A 733 -22.35 -13.40 -3.03
N SER A 734 -21.55 -12.59 -3.74
CA SER A 734 -20.15 -12.37 -3.35
C SER A 734 -20.07 -11.57 -2.05
N ASP A 735 -20.95 -10.59 -1.84
CA ASP A 735 -21.02 -9.88 -0.56
C ASP A 735 -21.50 -10.78 0.59
N VAL A 736 -22.35 -11.78 0.32
CA VAL A 736 -22.72 -12.81 1.31
C VAL A 736 -21.50 -13.60 1.76
N TRP A 737 -20.59 -13.95 0.86
CA TRP A 737 -19.33 -14.59 1.24
C TRP A 737 -18.50 -13.68 2.17
N SER A 738 -18.34 -12.41 1.78
CA SER A 738 -17.64 -11.41 2.58
C SER A 738 -18.29 -11.22 3.96
N LEU A 739 -19.61 -11.25 4.05
CA LEU A 739 -20.34 -11.22 5.32
C LEU A 739 -19.99 -12.42 6.20
N GLY A 740 -19.85 -13.62 5.64
CA GLY A 740 -19.35 -14.79 6.37
C GLY A 740 -17.97 -14.54 6.98
N VAL A 741 -17.07 -13.88 6.25
CA VAL A 741 -15.74 -13.48 6.75
C VAL A 741 -15.85 -12.41 7.84
N VAL A 742 -16.74 -11.42 7.70
CA VAL A 742 -17.04 -10.43 8.75
C VAL A 742 -17.55 -11.08 10.03
N LEU A 743 -18.42 -12.10 9.93
CA LEU A 743 -18.84 -12.87 11.11
C LEU A 743 -17.62 -13.55 11.76
N TRP A 744 -16.71 -14.12 10.97
CA TRP A 744 -15.49 -14.71 11.50
C TRP A 744 -14.59 -13.68 12.19
N GLU A 745 -14.44 -12.48 11.63
CA GLU A 745 -13.70 -11.37 12.24
C GLU A 745 -14.30 -10.96 13.59
N ILE A 746 -15.63 -10.82 13.69
CA ILE A 746 -16.33 -10.48 14.93
C ILE A 746 -16.00 -11.49 16.03
N PHE A 747 -16.14 -12.79 15.73
CA PHE A 747 -15.89 -13.87 16.70
C PHE A 747 -14.40 -14.19 16.92
N THR A 748 -13.50 -13.46 16.26
CA THR A 748 -12.05 -13.52 16.51
C THR A 748 -11.48 -12.18 16.98
N TYR A 749 -12.33 -11.22 17.33
CA TYR A 749 -11.94 -9.88 17.78
C TYR A 749 -11.06 -9.13 16.76
N GLY A 750 -11.41 -9.20 15.47
CA GLY A 750 -10.77 -8.44 14.40
C GLY A 750 -9.46 -9.03 13.89
N LYS A 751 -9.17 -10.32 14.16
CA LYS A 751 -8.01 -11.01 13.58
C LYS A 751 -8.10 -11.02 12.06
N GLN A 752 -6.95 -10.95 11.40
CA GLN A 752 -6.89 -11.05 9.95
C GLN A 752 -7.31 -12.47 9.51
N PRO A 753 -8.23 -12.62 8.55
CA PRO A 753 -8.56 -13.93 8.01
C PRO A 753 -7.32 -14.55 7.38
N TRP A 754 -7.08 -15.84 7.68
CA TRP A 754 -5.89 -16.56 7.23
C TRP A 754 -4.56 -15.90 7.64
N TYR A 755 -4.50 -15.30 8.84
CA TYR A 755 -3.32 -14.55 9.33
C TYR A 755 -1.99 -15.31 9.28
N GLN A 756 -2.01 -16.64 9.21
CA GLN A 756 -0.84 -17.50 9.09
C GLN A 756 -0.37 -17.75 7.65
N LEU A 757 -1.12 -17.30 6.63
CA LEU A 757 -0.86 -17.54 5.22
C LEU A 757 -0.52 -16.23 4.48
N SER A 758 0.39 -16.32 3.51
CA SER A 758 0.65 -15.25 2.54
C SER A 758 -0.52 -15.04 1.58
N ASN A 759 -0.53 -13.92 0.86
CA ASN A 759 -1.60 -13.59 -0.09
C ASN A 759 -1.77 -14.65 -1.21
N ASN A 760 -0.67 -15.25 -1.68
CA ASN A 760 -0.71 -16.30 -2.70
C ASN A 760 -1.29 -17.61 -2.16
N GLU A 761 -0.89 -18.02 -0.94
CA GLU A 761 -1.43 -19.20 -0.28
C GLU A 761 -2.92 -19.06 0.05
N VAL A 762 -3.38 -17.84 0.36
CA VAL A 762 -4.81 -17.55 0.56
C VAL A 762 -5.58 -17.76 -0.74
N ILE A 763 -5.07 -17.26 -1.86
CA ILE A 763 -5.72 -17.45 -3.17
C ILE A 763 -5.81 -18.94 -3.50
N GLU A 764 -4.74 -19.70 -3.30
CA GLU A 764 -4.76 -21.16 -3.48
C GLU A 764 -5.78 -21.84 -2.57
N CYS A 765 -5.79 -21.51 -1.27
CA CYS A 765 -6.71 -22.09 -0.31
C CYS A 765 -8.18 -21.85 -0.69
N ILE A 766 -8.54 -20.61 -1.02
CA ILE A 766 -9.93 -20.24 -1.36
C ILE A 766 -10.34 -20.92 -2.68
N THR A 767 -9.48 -20.90 -3.70
CA THR A 767 -9.78 -21.50 -5.01
C THR A 767 -9.89 -23.02 -4.96
N GLN A 768 -9.13 -23.68 -4.08
CA GLN A 768 -9.26 -25.11 -3.75
C GLN A 768 -10.49 -25.45 -2.88
N GLY A 769 -11.24 -24.44 -2.41
CA GLY A 769 -12.45 -24.63 -1.61
C GLY A 769 -12.21 -24.83 -0.11
N ARG A 770 -11.04 -24.48 0.41
CA ARG A 770 -10.80 -24.43 1.87
C ARG A 770 -11.49 -23.21 2.46
N VAL A 771 -12.02 -23.35 3.67
CA VAL A 771 -12.73 -22.30 4.40
C VAL A 771 -12.08 -22.04 5.77
N LEU A 772 -12.34 -20.88 6.35
CA LEU A 772 -11.80 -20.51 7.67
C LEU A 772 -12.29 -21.47 8.75
N GLN A 773 -11.41 -21.82 9.69
CA GLN A 773 -11.72 -22.70 10.81
C GLN A 773 -12.66 -22.01 11.81
N ARG A 774 -13.47 -22.80 12.52
CA ARG A 774 -14.36 -22.29 13.59
C ARG A 774 -13.53 -21.62 14.70
N PRO A 775 -13.76 -20.33 15.03
CA PRO A 775 -13.14 -19.70 16.19
C PRO A 775 -13.50 -20.43 17.48
N ARG A 776 -12.60 -20.46 18.47
CA ARG A 776 -12.84 -21.18 19.73
C ARG A 776 -14.07 -20.68 20.47
N THR A 777 -14.29 -19.37 20.51
CA THR A 777 -15.42 -18.72 21.19
C THR A 777 -16.69 -18.65 20.34
N CYS A 778 -16.70 -19.24 19.13
CA CYS A 778 -17.83 -19.16 18.21
C CYS A 778 -18.83 -20.31 18.43
N PRO A 779 -20.11 -20.02 18.72
CA PRO A 779 -21.15 -21.04 18.77
C PRO A 779 -21.27 -21.79 17.44
N GLN A 780 -21.61 -23.08 17.53
CA GLN A 780 -21.76 -23.95 16.37
C GLN A 780 -22.78 -23.39 15.37
N GLU A 781 -23.89 -22.84 15.86
CA GLU A 781 -24.99 -22.29 15.06
C GLU A 781 -24.52 -21.08 14.22
N VAL A 782 -23.61 -20.27 14.77
CA VAL A 782 -23.01 -19.14 14.05
C VAL A 782 -22.02 -19.64 13.01
N TYR A 783 -21.22 -20.67 13.32
CA TYR A 783 -20.31 -21.25 12.35
C TYR A 783 -21.03 -21.93 11.19
N GLU A 784 -22.16 -22.62 11.45
CA GLU A 784 -23.02 -23.17 10.40
C GLU A 784 -23.60 -22.08 9.48
N LEU A 785 -23.88 -20.90 10.04
CA LEU A 785 -24.24 -19.73 9.25
C LEU A 785 -23.08 -19.28 8.35
N MET A 786 -21.84 -19.21 8.87
CA MET A 786 -20.65 -18.90 8.08
C MET A 786 -20.43 -19.91 6.95
N LEU A 787 -20.54 -21.22 7.23
CA LEU A 787 -20.45 -22.28 6.21
C LEU A 787 -21.54 -22.15 5.13
N GLY A 788 -22.73 -21.67 5.51
CA GLY A 788 -23.78 -21.33 4.56
C GLY A 788 -23.48 -20.11 3.68
N CYS A 789 -22.62 -19.20 4.15
CA CYS A 789 -22.11 -18.08 3.37
C CYS A 789 -20.98 -18.51 2.42
N TRP A 790 -20.16 -19.48 2.83
CA TRP A 790 -18.99 -19.97 2.09
C TRP A 790 -19.26 -21.18 1.19
N GLN A 791 -20.49 -21.32 0.68
CA GLN A 791 -20.76 -22.27 -0.39
C GLN A 791 -19.99 -21.85 -1.64
N ARG A 792 -19.31 -22.82 -2.27
CA ARG A 792 -18.48 -22.60 -3.47
C ARG A 792 -19.31 -21.94 -4.57
N GLU A 793 -20.46 -22.54 -4.87
CA GLU A 793 -21.39 -22.04 -5.88
C GLU A 793 -22.20 -20.85 -5.34
N PRO A 794 -22.19 -19.67 -5.99
CA PRO A 794 -22.84 -18.47 -5.46
C PRO A 794 -24.33 -18.65 -5.18
N HIS A 795 -25.05 -19.37 -6.05
CA HIS A 795 -26.49 -19.60 -5.91
C HIS A 795 -26.86 -20.55 -4.76
N MET A 796 -25.89 -21.30 -4.22
CA MET A 796 -26.09 -22.18 -3.06
C MET A 796 -25.89 -21.44 -1.73
N ARG A 797 -25.32 -20.23 -1.75
CA ARG A 797 -25.12 -19.42 -0.54
C ARG A 797 -26.45 -19.03 0.07
N LYS A 798 -26.49 -18.92 1.40
CA LYS A 798 -27.70 -18.49 2.12
C LYS A 798 -28.12 -17.09 1.68
N ASN A 799 -29.42 -16.89 1.50
CA ASN A 799 -29.99 -15.57 1.20
C ASN A 799 -29.73 -14.60 2.37
N ILE A 800 -29.29 -13.38 2.06
CA ILE A 800 -28.98 -12.32 3.03
C ILE A 800 -30.12 -12.03 4.03
N LYS A 801 -31.39 -12.07 3.60
CA LYS A 801 -32.57 -11.91 4.48
C LYS A 801 -32.71 -13.08 5.46
N GLY A 802 -32.41 -14.29 5.00
CA GLY A 802 -32.39 -15.49 5.84
C GLY A 802 -31.27 -15.44 6.88
N ILE A 803 -30.08 -14.94 6.48
CA ILE A 803 -28.94 -14.72 7.38
C ILE A 803 -29.30 -13.71 8.46
N HIS A 804 -29.85 -12.55 8.09
CA HIS A 804 -30.30 -11.53 9.04
C HIS A 804 -31.35 -12.06 10.02
N THR A 805 -32.34 -12.81 9.55
CA THR A 805 -33.38 -13.42 10.40
C THR A 805 -32.76 -14.40 11.41
N LEU A 806 -31.81 -15.24 10.98
CA LEU A 806 -31.15 -16.19 11.88
C LEU A 806 -30.31 -15.47 12.94
N LEU A 807 -29.54 -14.45 12.55
CA LEU A 807 -28.76 -13.63 13.49
C LEU A 807 -29.68 -12.91 14.50
N GLN A 808 -30.83 -12.39 14.05
CA GLN A 808 -31.81 -11.76 14.93
C GLN A 808 -32.39 -12.77 15.94
N ASN A 809 -32.63 -14.00 15.54
CA ASN A 809 -33.10 -15.06 16.43
C ASN A 809 -32.01 -15.47 17.44
N LEU A 810 -30.76 -15.65 16.98
CA LEU A 810 -29.61 -15.95 17.84
C LEU A 810 -29.31 -14.82 18.82
N ALA A 811 -29.45 -13.55 18.42
CA ALA A 811 -29.27 -12.40 19.31
C ALA A 811 -30.32 -12.36 20.44
N LYS A 812 -31.56 -12.77 20.15
CA LYS A 812 -32.64 -12.86 21.15
C LYS A 812 -32.50 -14.06 22.09
N ALA A 813 -31.94 -15.16 21.61
CA ALA A 813 -31.80 -16.42 22.34
C ALA A 813 -30.34 -16.92 22.33
N SER A 814 -29.42 -16.08 22.83
CA SER A 814 -27.97 -16.35 22.73
C SER A 814 -27.62 -17.77 23.20
N PRO A 815 -27.01 -18.61 22.34
CA PRO A 815 -26.63 -19.97 22.73
C PRO A 815 -25.66 -19.97 23.91
N VAL A 816 -25.83 -20.89 24.86
CA VAL A 816 -24.87 -21.07 25.96
C VAL A 816 -23.67 -21.84 25.42
N TYR A 817 -22.58 -21.12 25.11
CA TYR A 817 -21.30 -21.73 24.78
C TYR A 817 -20.41 -21.81 26.04
N LEU A 818 -19.98 -23.02 26.40
CA LEU A 818 -19.01 -23.26 27.45
C LEU A 818 -17.78 -23.92 26.81
N ASP A 819 -16.65 -23.21 26.83
CA ASP A 819 -15.36 -23.83 26.48
C ASP A 819 -14.92 -24.68 27.68
N ILE A 820 -15.17 -25.98 27.60
CA ILE A 820 -14.85 -26.93 28.69
C ILE A 820 -13.34 -27.27 28.71
N LEU A 821 -12.56 -26.80 27.73
CA LEU A 821 -11.14 -27.17 27.56
C LEU A 821 -10.29 -25.93 27.17
N GLY A 822 -10.17 -24.98 28.09
CA GLY A 822 -9.27 -23.81 27.95
C GLY A 822 -7.81 -24.18 27.74
#